data_AF-A0A9D2R3N5-F1
#
_entry.id   AF-A0A9D2R3N5-F1
#
_cell.length_a   1.000
_cell.length_b   1.000
_cell.length_c   1.000
_cell.angle_alpha   90.00
_cell.angle_beta   90.00
_cell.angle_gamma   90.00
#
_symmetry.space_group_name_H-M   'P 1'
#
loop_
_entity.id
_entity.type
_entity.pdbx_description
1 polymer ?
#
loop_
_entity_poly.entity_id
_entity_poly.type
_entity_poly.pdbx_seq_one_letter_code
_entity_poly.pdbx_strand_id
1 'polypeptide(L)'
;MKKVWKQILGGTLAAVLGIGMLPADVHAEGADGQTGLPAPVLYASFDNANAEDSSGNGNNGTVIGTPEFIDGVSGKAVHIVNSGDIAGSGADAEQYISFGTPEDLQFGTDDFSIAFWYRSDRSSDDHKEGSIVSNKDWASGNNQGLNFGDMRQGINMNYRAGGDGRKETDRYSEITDGEWHFITGTFDRDGQMTLYIDGKLPTEGNGYQAGAPQVSIADQNSSIDAFNFTVGADGKGKYGLLNGYIDELSVYREVLTQEQIKELGKTDSTGGTGNDAPVLDVTFDDSAATDSVAGNNGTITGDVEFVDGVSGKAVRISNPEDIAGKNTTAEQYIDFGAPDELQFGTGDFTVMFWYQSDGTLPGEGAVVSNKDWSTGSNPGFAIGDMKQGMTLNFRAQDSSGRLDTSRYGGATEAGVWHHIAAVFNRTGNMTLYVDGSAAASQSISAQAGKSIDVTNFVVGADGKHQCGVQDSYIDELKVYKKALTADEIADYTAPFVLQNKLDEYEALIESSSASDEKKAAFQSAIDDIRARAEGVTDISAIRALEDELKAAYNEFTGPEDGIMSFEVISDAHISGTNNSASPNQKLIDAMEDIANDYASGVSAVLNCGDYSNYASESETQGYFNIIAPYKDQFEILTAMGNHDVRWLSGGWEEAEGRYLEYNQDYMGDTPDGQSYFDKWIGGYHFIVLNTQWDTKDRAYLSPEELDWFEETLAEDASPDKPIFVVLHQPLYDTYTNSNAWPAGAQDHQIKEILRDYPQTVMFNGHIHDGLGAIEVKQTDYGVMVDVPGMNSNDYGDGRGQLGFHVTVYDGKVRLDLRDYANDEWVSEYTYEFAISEGAYPEGKTADISFDDETASDSTGNGNDAVIHGDADFAEGVDGGKAVHISDPDPDSSDQYIELSSDLIFGRDASTLMFWYKAGQDAEGTDLADGKWHAVSAVFQNSEMTLYVDGAKADEKESSAWDGEILDSTALQWILGEEVPSDYYLDNIKIYGNAVSANEISTTWTPYELTADQDSITVSWPLPTDSVEPAYLLLNGEKVTDIASGATQAEITGLEPGTTYTVALVNHEKSNARNLRDVFGFRVTTKADKSALEELYTANKDKDVSGYTDSSVQALKDALAAAEEVLNDPSASTDEVQNAYDQLSTALDGLKVKDEGTTNPSDPDTGKDPEKPGQDQPDGSGDRPDSQPGSGNAPSSQKPDADGSVPQTGDSSAFGLWLALAAAAASALLLSGRNRKRTK
;
A
#
# COMPACT_ATOMS: atom_id res chain seq x y z
N MET A 1 -23.75 41.37 40.62
CA MET A 1 -22.33 41.76 40.85
C MET A 1 -21.53 40.67 40.17
N LYS A 2 -20.99 40.85 38.96
CA LYS A 2 -19.88 41.74 38.56
C LYS A 2 -18.66 41.57 39.46
N LYS A 3 -17.56 41.15 38.83
CA LYS A 3 -16.14 41.20 39.27
C LYS A 3 -15.82 40.13 40.33
N VAL A 4 -14.83 39.29 40.19
CA VAL A 4 -13.45 39.40 39.66
C VAL A 4 -13.13 37.95 39.22
N TRP A 5 -12.64 37.65 38.02
CA TRP A 5 -11.21 37.59 37.69
C TRP A 5 -11.06 37.55 36.15
N LYS A 6 -10.64 38.69 35.58
CA LYS A 6 -9.97 38.79 34.28
C LYS A 6 -8.86 39.83 34.48
N GLN A 7 -7.74 39.65 33.79
CA GLN A 7 -6.42 40.33 33.86
C GLN A 7 -5.44 39.55 34.75
N ILE A 8 -4.32 39.00 34.26
CA ILE A 8 -3.28 39.52 33.35
C ILE A 8 -2.51 38.26 32.84
N LEU A 9 -2.50 37.81 31.57
CA LEU A 9 -1.72 38.15 30.35
C LEU A 9 -2.27 37.16 29.27
N GLY A 10 -2.67 37.47 28.02
CA GLY A 10 -2.02 38.23 26.96
C GLY A 10 -1.03 37.31 26.21
N GLY A 11 -1.21 36.84 24.98
CA GLY A 11 -2.19 37.07 23.92
C GLY A 11 -1.47 37.18 22.57
N THR A 12 -1.68 36.21 21.67
CA THR A 12 -1.59 36.23 20.18
C THR A 12 -1.89 34.78 19.76
N LEU A 13 -2.93 34.43 19.00
CA LEU A 13 -3.14 34.81 17.61
C LEU A 13 -4.64 34.72 17.25
N ALA A 14 -5.18 35.74 16.60
CA ALA A 14 -6.48 35.69 15.90
C ALA A 14 -6.44 36.66 14.71
N ALA A 15 -6.58 36.10 13.51
CA ALA A 15 -7.17 36.66 12.29
C ALA A 15 -7.08 35.50 11.28
N VAL A 16 -8.15 34.98 10.68
CA VAL A 16 -9.11 35.67 9.82
C VAL A 16 -10.47 34.97 9.94
N LEU A 17 -11.54 35.71 10.21
CA LEU A 17 -12.86 35.53 9.60
C LEU A 17 -13.73 36.73 10.00
N GLY A 18 -14.04 37.56 9.01
CA GLY A 18 -14.92 38.69 9.18
C GLY A 18 -15.46 39.10 7.84
N ILE A 19 -16.78 38.97 7.69
CA ILE A 19 -17.78 39.79 6.97
C ILE A 19 -19.10 39.02 7.23
N GLY A 20 -20.23 39.53 7.70
CA GLY A 20 -20.71 40.86 8.07
C GLY A 20 -22.23 40.76 8.34
N MET A 21 -22.66 41.17 9.55
CA MET A 21 -24.03 41.50 10.02
C MET A 21 -24.87 42.30 8.98
N LEU A 22 -26.19 42.20 8.75
CA LEU A 22 -27.48 42.06 9.51
C LEU A 22 -28.66 42.09 8.47
N PRO A 23 -30.00 42.04 8.77
CA PRO A 23 -30.74 41.77 10.01
C PRO A 23 -31.96 40.81 9.89
N ALA A 24 -32.53 40.49 11.06
CA ALA A 24 -33.76 39.76 11.34
C ALA A 24 -35.09 40.46 10.97
N ASP A 25 -36.10 39.64 10.65
CA ASP A 25 -37.45 39.53 11.26
C ASP A 25 -38.34 38.83 10.20
N VAL A 26 -39.03 37.72 10.49
CA VAL A 26 -40.35 37.71 11.15
C VAL A 26 -40.75 36.26 11.51
N HIS A 27 -41.11 36.08 12.78
CA HIS A 27 -42.03 35.11 13.40
C HIS A 27 -41.95 33.58 13.13
N ALA A 28 -41.72 32.88 14.24
CA ALA A 28 -41.97 31.47 14.47
C ALA A 28 -43.46 31.08 14.44
N GLU A 29 -43.74 29.93 13.82
CA GLU A 29 -44.80 28.93 14.02
C GLU A 29 -44.40 27.77 13.07
N GLY A 30 -44.30 26.48 13.40
CA GLY A 30 -44.46 25.65 14.58
C GLY A 30 -43.86 24.27 14.23
N ALA A 31 -43.68 23.41 15.22
CA ALA A 31 -43.12 22.08 15.08
C ALA A 31 -43.96 21.16 14.16
N ASP A 32 -43.31 20.52 13.20
CA ASP A 32 -43.48 19.09 12.89
C ASP A 32 -42.24 18.60 12.12
N GLY A 33 -41.67 17.48 12.54
CA GLY A 33 -40.58 16.81 11.83
C GLY A 33 -41.15 15.98 10.69
N GLN A 34 -40.92 16.42 9.46
CA GLN A 34 -41.01 15.58 8.26
C GLN A 34 -39.73 15.81 7.46
N THR A 35 -39.09 14.73 7.04
CA THR A 35 -38.05 14.75 6.00
C THR A 35 -38.64 15.49 4.79
N GLY A 36 -37.99 16.59 4.38
CA GLY A 36 -38.57 17.54 3.42
C GLY A 36 -38.54 17.02 1.99
N LEU A 37 -39.40 16.05 1.65
CA LEU A 37 -39.71 15.74 0.26
C LEU A 37 -40.51 16.90 -0.34
N PRO A 38 -40.07 17.52 -1.45
CA PRO A 38 -40.84 18.56 -2.10
C PRO A 38 -42.18 17.99 -2.59
N ALA A 39 -43.24 18.80 -2.56
CA ALA A 39 -44.54 18.35 -3.07
C ALA A 39 -44.47 18.18 -4.60
N PRO A 40 -44.88 17.03 -5.16
CA PRO A 40 -44.90 16.84 -6.61
C PRO A 40 -45.96 17.76 -7.26
N VAL A 41 -45.72 18.17 -8.50
CA VAL A 41 -46.70 18.90 -9.33
C VAL A 41 -47.59 17.96 -10.15
N LEU A 42 -47.18 16.71 -10.28
CA LEU A 42 -47.99 15.60 -10.78
C LEU A 42 -47.68 14.38 -9.94
N TYR A 43 -48.69 13.69 -9.47
CA TYR A 43 -48.55 12.38 -8.85
C TYR A 43 -49.67 11.46 -9.32
N ALA A 44 -49.34 10.45 -10.12
CA ALA A 44 -50.28 9.47 -10.64
C ALA A 44 -49.94 8.08 -10.07
N SER A 45 -50.68 7.67 -9.04
CA SER A 45 -50.51 6.35 -8.40
C SER A 45 -51.23 5.22 -9.13
N PHE A 46 -52.17 5.53 -10.03
CA PHE A 46 -52.99 4.56 -10.79
C PHE A 46 -53.88 3.59 -9.98
N ASP A 47 -53.85 3.62 -8.64
CA ASP A 47 -54.63 2.80 -7.71
C ASP A 47 -56.12 2.68 -8.00
N ASN A 48 -56.71 3.78 -8.48
CA ASN A 48 -58.13 3.86 -8.79
C ASN A 48 -58.46 3.35 -10.20
N ALA A 49 -57.52 2.64 -10.85
CA ALA A 49 -57.57 2.19 -12.23
C ALA A 49 -57.87 3.35 -13.21
N ASN A 50 -57.24 4.50 -12.96
CA ASN A 50 -57.35 5.72 -13.75
C ASN A 50 -56.00 6.46 -13.75
N ALA A 51 -55.91 7.56 -14.50
CA ALA A 51 -54.71 8.40 -14.57
C ALA A 51 -54.94 9.77 -13.92
N GLU A 52 -55.67 9.81 -12.80
CA GLU A 52 -55.94 11.06 -12.09
C GLU A 52 -54.68 11.55 -11.34
N ASP A 53 -54.54 12.87 -11.23
CA ASP A 53 -53.45 13.50 -10.50
C ASP A 53 -53.81 13.67 -9.03
N SER A 54 -53.11 12.93 -8.18
CA SER A 54 -53.24 12.90 -6.73
C SER A 54 -52.39 13.96 -6.03
N SER A 55 -51.57 14.74 -6.75
CA SER A 55 -50.80 15.85 -6.16
C SER A 55 -51.66 17.04 -5.73
N GLY A 56 -52.89 17.12 -6.25
CA GLY A 56 -53.83 18.22 -5.99
C GLY A 56 -53.74 19.38 -6.99
N ASN A 57 -52.85 19.31 -7.99
CA ASN A 57 -52.70 20.34 -9.03
C ASN A 57 -53.65 20.16 -10.23
N GLY A 58 -54.32 19.01 -10.31
CA GLY A 58 -55.36 18.76 -11.31
C GLY A 58 -54.81 18.43 -12.70
N ASN A 59 -53.55 18.00 -12.76
CA ASN A 59 -52.84 17.57 -13.96
C ASN A 59 -53.27 16.17 -14.39
N ASN A 60 -54.58 15.94 -14.56
CA ASN A 60 -55.14 14.62 -14.83
C ASN A 60 -54.76 14.11 -16.22
N GLY A 61 -54.32 12.86 -16.29
CA GLY A 61 -54.02 12.14 -17.52
C GLY A 61 -55.28 11.71 -18.26
N THR A 62 -55.24 11.81 -19.58
CA THR A 62 -56.21 11.15 -20.47
C THR A 62 -55.64 9.80 -20.88
N VAL A 63 -56.37 8.72 -20.61
CA VAL A 63 -56.02 7.36 -21.06
C VAL A 63 -56.46 7.19 -22.52
N ILE A 64 -55.53 6.84 -23.40
CA ILE A 64 -55.79 6.49 -24.80
C ILE A 64 -55.69 4.96 -24.94
N GLY A 65 -56.69 4.37 -25.61
CA GLY A 65 -56.79 2.92 -25.75
C GLY A 65 -57.50 2.26 -24.56
N THR A 66 -57.12 1.02 -24.27
CA THR A 66 -57.64 0.22 -23.15
C THR A 66 -56.51 -0.50 -22.42
N PRO A 67 -55.55 0.24 -21.81
CA PRO A 67 -54.53 -0.38 -20.97
C PRO A 67 -55.17 -1.07 -19.76
N GLU A 68 -54.53 -2.13 -19.28
CA GLU A 68 -54.96 -2.83 -18.07
C GLU A 68 -54.38 -2.13 -16.83
N PHE A 69 -55.09 -2.21 -15.71
CA PHE A 69 -54.58 -1.77 -14.41
C PHE A 69 -54.44 -3.00 -13.53
N ILE A 70 -53.20 -3.36 -13.20
CA ILE A 70 -52.84 -4.58 -12.49
C ILE A 70 -52.27 -4.26 -11.12
N ASP A 71 -51.94 -5.26 -10.32
CA ASP A 71 -51.26 -5.02 -9.03
C ASP A 71 -49.86 -4.43 -9.30
N GLY A 72 -49.60 -3.29 -8.64
CA GLY A 72 -48.38 -2.50 -8.78
C GLY A 72 -47.36 -2.77 -7.68
N VAL A 73 -46.41 -1.86 -7.52
CA VAL A 73 -45.52 -1.80 -6.35
C VAL A 73 -46.37 -1.45 -5.14
N SER A 74 -47.16 -0.38 -5.25
CA SER A 74 -48.16 0.03 -4.27
C SER A 74 -49.52 0.11 -4.99
N GLY A 75 -50.51 -0.61 -4.49
CA GLY A 75 -51.85 -0.64 -5.07
C GLY A 75 -51.92 -1.11 -6.53
N LYS A 76 -52.21 -0.21 -7.49
CA LYS A 76 -52.36 -0.60 -8.92
C LYS A 76 -51.37 0.11 -9.83
N ALA A 77 -50.72 -0.64 -10.70
CA ALA A 77 -49.93 -0.12 -11.81
C ALA A 77 -50.72 -0.09 -13.13
N VAL A 78 -50.33 0.81 -14.05
CA VAL A 78 -50.81 0.76 -15.44
C VAL A 78 -49.93 -0.17 -16.28
N HIS A 79 -50.58 -1.07 -17.03
CA HIS A 79 -49.95 -1.96 -17.99
C HIS A 79 -50.24 -1.48 -19.41
N ILE A 80 -49.20 -1.03 -20.11
CA ILE A 80 -49.29 -0.49 -21.47
C ILE A 80 -48.73 -1.50 -22.46
N VAL A 81 -49.56 -1.90 -23.42
CA VAL A 81 -49.20 -2.86 -24.48
C VAL A 81 -49.59 -2.31 -25.84
N ASN A 82 -48.62 -2.22 -26.75
CA ASN A 82 -48.86 -1.93 -28.16
C ASN A 82 -48.47 -3.15 -29.00
N SER A 83 -49.21 -3.43 -30.07
CA SER A 83 -48.88 -4.54 -30.97
C SER A 83 -47.48 -4.38 -31.57
N GLY A 84 -46.78 -5.50 -31.80
CA GLY A 84 -45.38 -5.48 -32.27
C GLY A 84 -45.12 -4.81 -33.63
N ASP A 85 -46.17 -4.63 -34.45
CA ASP A 85 -46.12 -3.86 -35.70
C ASP A 85 -46.24 -2.34 -35.48
N ILE A 86 -46.72 -1.91 -34.31
CA ILE A 86 -46.92 -0.51 -33.91
C ILE A 86 -45.84 -0.05 -32.92
N ALA A 87 -45.49 -0.89 -31.95
CA ALA A 87 -44.52 -0.57 -30.91
C ALA A 87 -43.17 -0.11 -31.49
N GLY A 88 -42.62 0.97 -30.93
CA GLY A 88 -41.39 1.61 -31.40
C GLY A 88 -41.41 2.08 -32.86
N SER A 89 -42.57 2.16 -33.50
CA SER A 89 -42.73 2.66 -34.87
C SER A 89 -43.31 4.08 -34.89
N GLY A 90 -43.19 4.77 -36.03
CA GLY A 90 -43.84 6.07 -36.24
C GLY A 90 -45.37 6.02 -36.46
N ALA A 91 -45.99 4.83 -36.33
CA ALA A 91 -47.45 4.70 -36.34
C ALA A 91 -48.06 5.25 -35.03
N ASP A 92 -49.36 5.55 -35.06
CA ASP A 92 -50.07 6.03 -33.86
C ASP A 92 -50.14 4.89 -32.84
N ALA A 93 -49.75 5.17 -31.59
CA ALA A 93 -49.79 4.20 -30.50
C ALA A 93 -51.24 3.82 -30.16
N GLU A 94 -51.45 2.55 -29.87
CA GLU A 94 -52.74 1.96 -29.52
C GLU A 94 -53.11 2.22 -28.05
N GLN A 95 -52.11 2.23 -27.17
CA GLN A 95 -52.26 2.46 -25.73
C GLN A 95 -51.18 3.41 -25.21
N TYR A 96 -51.58 4.47 -24.51
CA TYR A 96 -50.70 5.39 -23.77
C TYR A 96 -51.54 6.34 -22.90
N ILE A 97 -50.90 7.13 -22.04
CA ILE A 97 -51.54 8.20 -21.25
C ILE A 97 -50.96 9.54 -21.70
N SER A 98 -51.84 10.53 -21.91
CA SER A 98 -51.46 11.92 -22.21
C SER A 98 -51.90 12.84 -21.09
N PHE A 99 -50.95 13.44 -20.41
CA PHE A 99 -51.17 14.52 -19.44
C PHE A 99 -51.30 15.90 -20.11
N GLY A 100 -51.01 15.98 -21.42
CA GLY A 100 -51.20 17.21 -22.19
C GLY A 100 -50.08 18.23 -21.93
N THR A 101 -50.43 19.51 -21.94
CA THR A 101 -49.49 20.63 -21.73
C THR A 101 -49.97 21.57 -20.62
N PRO A 102 -50.28 21.08 -19.41
CA PRO A 102 -50.59 21.97 -18.29
C PRO A 102 -49.35 22.76 -17.91
N GLU A 103 -49.53 23.96 -17.35
CA GLU A 103 -48.45 24.91 -17.04
C GLU A 103 -47.36 24.28 -16.16
N ASP A 104 -47.76 23.44 -15.19
CA ASP A 104 -46.82 22.77 -14.29
C ASP A 104 -45.89 21.76 -14.99
N LEU A 105 -46.36 21.16 -16.10
CA LEU A 105 -45.59 20.22 -16.95
C LEU A 105 -44.97 20.92 -18.17
N GLN A 106 -44.89 22.25 -18.16
CA GLN A 106 -44.06 23.04 -19.07
C GLN A 106 -42.83 23.50 -18.29
N PHE A 107 -41.74 22.76 -18.42
CA PHE A 107 -40.50 22.92 -17.65
C PHE A 107 -39.69 24.14 -18.07
N GLY A 108 -39.86 24.61 -19.32
CA GLY A 108 -39.10 25.75 -19.82
C GLY A 108 -37.60 25.51 -19.71
N THR A 109 -36.92 26.40 -19.00
CA THR A 109 -35.49 26.32 -18.69
C THR A 109 -35.22 26.04 -17.22
N ASP A 110 -36.26 25.71 -16.44
CA ASP A 110 -36.17 25.49 -14.99
C ASP A 110 -35.80 24.03 -14.68
N ASP A 111 -35.21 23.83 -13.51
CA ASP A 111 -34.83 22.53 -12.96
C ASP A 111 -36.05 21.67 -12.63
N PHE A 112 -35.90 20.35 -12.76
CA PHE A 112 -36.99 19.41 -12.46
C PHE A 112 -36.47 17.98 -12.24
N SER A 113 -37.33 17.14 -11.68
CA SER A 113 -37.11 15.70 -11.53
C SER A 113 -38.36 14.91 -11.90
N ILE A 114 -38.17 13.71 -12.44
CA ILE A 114 -39.24 12.77 -12.76
C ILE A 114 -38.87 11.41 -12.16
N ALA A 115 -39.75 10.84 -11.35
CA ALA A 115 -39.57 9.54 -10.71
C ALA A 115 -40.78 8.62 -10.94
N PHE A 116 -40.55 7.32 -11.13
CA PHE A 116 -41.59 6.32 -11.32
C PHE A 116 -41.04 4.91 -11.11
N TRP A 117 -41.90 3.97 -10.74
CA TRP A 117 -41.58 2.56 -10.79
C TRP A 117 -41.81 2.00 -12.19
N TYR A 118 -40.90 1.15 -12.66
CA TYR A 118 -40.97 0.52 -13.96
C TYR A 118 -40.67 -0.96 -13.88
N ARG A 119 -41.46 -1.77 -14.61
CA ARG A 119 -41.18 -3.18 -14.86
C ARG A 119 -41.33 -3.47 -16.35
N SER A 120 -40.46 -4.32 -16.88
CA SER A 120 -40.54 -4.79 -18.26
C SER A 120 -40.28 -6.29 -18.35
N ASP A 121 -41.30 -7.06 -18.73
CA ASP A 121 -41.22 -8.53 -18.89
C ASP A 121 -40.59 -8.95 -20.24
N ARG A 122 -39.73 -8.11 -20.84
CA ARG A 122 -39.25 -8.29 -22.21
C ARG A 122 -38.23 -9.44 -22.33
N SER A 123 -38.23 -10.12 -23.49
CA SER A 123 -37.19 -11.11 -23.86
C SER A 123 -36.28 -10.57 -24.98
N SER A 124 -35.01 -10.98 -25.01
CA SER A 124 -33.92 -10.32 -25.76
C SER A 124 -34.03 -10.30 -27.30
N ASP A 125 -34.87 -11.13 -27.92
CA ASP A 125 -34.69 -11.49 -29.33
C ASP A 125 -35.55 -10.68 -30.32
N ASP A 126 -36.60 -9.96 -29.89
CA ASP A 126 -37.50 -9.19 -30.77
C ASP A 126 -37.94 -7.79 -30.27
N HIS A 127 -37.30 -7.27 -29.22
CA HIS A 127 -37.64 -5.99 -28.57
C HIS A 127 -37.76 -4.78 -29.51
N LYS A 128 -38.72 -3.89 -29.23
CA LYS A 128 -38.98 -2.65 -29.97
C LYS A 128 -38.70 -1.43 -29.10
N GLU A 129 -37.89 -0.49 -29.61
CA GLU A 129 -37.50 0.72 -28.88
C GLU A 129 -38.68 1.68 -28.72
N GLY A 130 -39.25 1.76 -27.51
CA GLY A 130 -40.44 2.57 -27.20
C GLY A 130 -40.17 3.69 -26.20
N SER A 131 -41.09 4.66 -26.12
CA SER A 131 -41.04 5.78 -25.17
C SER A 131 -41.81 5.46 -23.87
N ILE A 132 -41.14 5.56 -22.71
CA ILE A 132 -41.73 5.31 -21.39
C ILE A 132 -42.38 6.59 -20.86
N VAL A 133 -41.60 7.66 -20.70
CA VAL A 133 -42.08 9.00 -20.33
C VAL A 133 -41.46 10.02 -21.27
N SER A 134 -42.27 10.87 -21.90
CA SER A 134 -41.82 11.71 -22.99
C SER A 134 -42.61 13.00 -23.15
N ASN A 135 -41.94 14.05 -23.64
CA ASN A 135 -42.59 15.25 -24.18
C ASN A 135 -42.07 15.65 -25.57
N LYS A 136 -41.42 14.71 -26.28
CA LYS A 136 -40.75 14.95 -27.55
C LYS A 136 -41.37 14.21 -28.72
N ASP A 137 -40.99 14.59 -29.94
CA ASP A 137 -41.21 13.80 -31.15
C ASP A 137 -40.07 12.77 -31.29
N TRP A 138 -40.31 11.51 -30.94
CA TRP A 138 -39.28 10.47 -30.89
C TRP A 138 -38.86 9.95 -32.28
N ALA A 139 -39.37 10.52 -33.37
CA ALA A 139 -38.88 10.21 -34.71
C ALA A 139 -37.39 10.48 -34.92
N SER A 140 -36.78 11.27 -34.03
CA SER A 140 -35.33 11.44 -33.92
C SER A 140 -34.97 11.87 -32.51
N GLY A 141 -33.92 11.29 -31.92
CA GLY A 141 -33.35 11.79 -30.66
C GLY A 141 -32.83 13.24 -30.77
N ASN A 142 -32.59 13.73 -31.99
CA ASN A 142 -32.26 15.13 -32.24
C ASN A 142 -33.49 16.06 -32.28
N ASN A 143 -34.71 15.59 -32.03
CA ASN A 143 -35.84 16.49 -31.84
C ASN A 143 -35.85 17.06 -30.42
N GLN A 144 -36.39 18.26 -30.28
CA GLN A 144 -36.51 18.98 -29.01
C GLN A 144 -37.40 18.23 -28.02
N GLY A 145 -36.99 18.20 -26.75
CA GLY A 145 -37.69 17.57 -25.63
C GLY A 145 -36.90 16.41 -24.99
N LEU A 146 -37.51 15.81 -23.97
CA LEU A 146 -36.99 14.69 -23.19
C LEU A 146 -37.68 13.37 -23.53
N ASN A 147 -36.98 12.26 -23.30
CA ASN A 147 -37.53 10.91 -23.39
C ASN A 147 -36.78 9.94 -22.48
N PHE A 148 -37.49 9.29 -21.57
CA PHE A 148 -37.09 8.00 -21.00
C PHE A 148 -37.51 6.92 -21.99
N GLY A 149 -36.59 6.12 -22.49
CA GLY A 149 -36.94 5.12 -23.49
C GLY A 149 -36.52 3.73 -23.11
N ASP A 150 -37.38 2.77 -23.44
CA ASP A 150 -37.14 1.34 -23.32
C ASP A 150 -36.39 0.87 -24.58
N MET A 151 -35.07 1.03 -24.58
CA MET A 151 -34.20 0.73 -25.72
C MET A 151 -33.79 -0.73 -25.74
N ARG A 152 -33.41 -1.27 -26.90
CA ARG A 152 -33.03 -2.69 -27.04
C ARG A 152 -31.96 -3.17 -26.05
N GLN A 153 -31.08 -2.29 -25.60
CA GLN A 153 -29.99 -2.61 -24.68
C GLN A 153 -30.20 -2.10 -23.25
N GLY A 154 -31.39 -1.58 -22.91
CA GLY A 154 -31.67 -1.03 -21.59
C GLY A 154 -32.54 0.24 -21.62
N ILE A 155 -32.82 0.83 -20.46
CA ILE A 155 -33.39 2.18 -20.40
C ILE A 155 -32.28 3.20 -20.55
N ASN A 156 -32.63 4.33 -21.17
CA ASN A 156 -31.86 5.54 -21.07
C ASN A 156 -32.74 6.79 -21.01
N MET A 157 -32.09 7.92 -20.76
CA MET A 157 -32.67 9.24 -20.96
C MET A 157 -32.06 9.91 -22.19
N ASN A 158 -32.90 10.49 -23.03
CA ASN A 158 -32.49 11.31 -24.15
C ASN A 158 -33.06 12.72 -24.00
N TYR A 159 -32.22 13.73 -24.23
CA TYR A 159 -32.53 15.12 -23.96
C TYR A 159 -32.01 16.05 -25.05
N ARG A 160 -32.84 17.01 -25.47
CA ARG A 160 -32.40 18.09 -26.36
C ARG A 160 -33.21 19.36 -26.17
N ALA A 161 -32.53 20.44 -25.86
CA ALA A 161 -33.13 21.76 -25.66
C ALA A 161 -32.33 22.89 -26.32
N GLY A 162 -31.36 22.59 -27.17
CA GLY A 162 -30.49 23.60 -27.79
C GLY A 162 -29.08 23.04 -27.99
N GLY A 163 -28.06 23.90 -27.90
CA GLY A 163 -26.66 23.48 -27.77
C GLY A 163 -26.10 22.62 -28.91
N ASP A 164 -25.02 21.91 -28.61
CA ASP A 164 -24.42 20.94 -29.52
C ASP A 164 -25.06 19.55 -29.35
N GLY A 165 -25.53 18.99 -30.46
CA GLY A 165 -26.09 17.64 -30.52
C GLY A 165 -27.34 17.41 -29.64
N ARG A 166 -27.60 16.13 -29.38
CA ARG A 166 -28.51 15.63 -28.34
C ARG A 166 -27.65 15.12 -27.19
N LYS A 167 -28.18 15.13 -25.97
CA LYS A 167 -27.55 14.52 -24.79
C LYS A 167 -28.29 13.23 -24.45
N GLU A 168 -27.56 12.20 -24.05
CA GLU A 168 -28.13 10.87 -23.82
C GLU A 168 -27.30 10.15 -22.76
N THR A 169 -27.95 9.60 -21.73
CA THR A 169 -27.25 8.71 -20.78
C THR A 169 -26.89 7.40 -21.47
N ASP A 170 -26.02 6.62 -20.83
CA ASP A 170 -25.85 5.22 -21.25
C ASP A 170 -27.18 4.44 -21.13
N ARG A 171 -27.18 3.22 -21.66
CA ARG A 171 -28.31 2.28 -21.65
C ARG A 171 -28.06 1.19 -20.61
N TYR A 172 -29.00 1.01 -19.68
CA TYR A 172 -28.88 0.09 -18.55
C TYR A 172 -29.86 -1.08 -18.65
N SER A 173 -29.33 -2.30 -18.74
CA SER A 173 -30.13 -3.51 -18.96
C SER A 173 -30.62 -4.19 -17.68
N GLU A 174 -30.04 -3.86 -16.52
CA GLU A 174 -30.34 -4.46 -15.21
C GLU A 174 -31.84 -4.41 -14.88
N ILE A 175 -32.49 -3.31 -15.22
CA ILE A 175 -33.92 -3.02 -15.03
C ILE A 175 -34.91 -3.81 -15.92
N THR A 176 -34.42 -4.75 -16.72
CA THR A 176 -35.24 -5.49 -17.71
C THR A 176 -35.25 -6.99 -17.45
N ASP A 177 -35.08 -7.33 -16.18
CA ASP A 177 -35.11 -8.66 -15.59
C ASP A 177 -36.53 -9.16 -15.29
N GLY A 178 -37.54 -8.30 -15.42
CA GLY A 178 -38.93 -8.61 -15.10
C GLY A 178 -39.32 -8.26 -13.66
N GLU A 179 -38.46 -7.58 -12.92
CA GLU A 179 -38.73 -7.05 -11.58
C GLU A 179 -39.07 -5.55 -11.63
N TRP A 180 -39.59 -5.02 -10.52
CA TRP A 180 -39.89 -3.61 -10.36
C TRP A 180 -38.61 -2.83 -9.99
N HIS A 181 -38.33 -1.77 -10.73
CA HIS A 181 -37.22 -0.85 -10.44
C HIS A 181 -37.71 0.58 -10.29
N PHE A 182 -37.14 1.29 -9.32
CA PHE A 182 -37.44 2.70 -9.08
C PHE A 182 -36.53 3.59 -9.94
N ILE A 183 -37.10 4.21 -10.97
CA ILE A 183 -36.38 5.00 -11.96
C ILE A 183 -36.56 6.49 -11.66
N THR A 184 -35.46 7.22 -11.51
CA THR A 184 -35.50 8.68 -11.35
C THR A 184 -34.54 9.38 -12.29
N GLY A 185 -35.03 10.38 -13.03
CA GLY A 185 -34.19 11.31 -13.78
C GLY A 185 -34.24 12.71 -13.17
N THR A 186 -33.09 13.25 -12.80
CA THR A 186 -32.94 14.64 -12.37
C THR A 186 -32.34 15.48 -13.48
N PHE A 187 -32.81 16.72 -13.60
CA PHE A 187 -32.42 17.64 -14.66
C PHE A 187 -32.04 18.98 -14.03
N ASP A 188 -30.78 19.09 -13.62
CA ASP A 188 -30.13 20.35 -13.30
C ASP A 188 -29.76 21.03 -14.62
N ARG A 189 -30.47 22.11 -14.95
CA ARG A 189 -30.48 22.71 -16.29
C ARG A 189 -29.22 23.47 -16.62
N ASP A 190 -28.49 23.96 -15.62
CA ASP A 190 -27.16 24.56 -15.78
C ASP A 190 -26.01 23.63 -15.36
N GLY A 191 -26.32 22.44 -14.84
CA GLY A 191 -25.38 21.35 -14.59
C GLY A 191 -25.65 20.08 -15.39
N GLN A 192 -26.18 19.05 -14.71
CA GLN A 192 -26.23 17.67 -15.20
C GLN A 192 -27.66 17.11 -15.32
N MET A 193 -27.88 16.28 -16.34
CA MET A 193 -28.95 15.29 -16.36
C MET A 193 -28.42 13.99 -15.75
N THR A 194 -29.11 13.46 -14.74
CA THR A 194 -28.68 12.25 -14.02
C THR A 194 -29.77 11.19 -13.98
N LEU A 195 -29.43 9.96 -14.34
CA LEU A 195 -30.28 8.78 -14.17
C LEU A 195 -29.91 8.04 -12.89
N TYR A 196 -30.91 7.78 -12.04
CA TYR A 196 -30.83 6.89 -10.89
C TYR A 196 -31.72 5.66 -11.12
N ILE A 197 -31.22 4.50 -10.71
CA ILE A 197 -31.93 3.23 -10.66
C ILE A 197 -31.86 2.75 -9.20
N ASP A 198 -33.02 2.45 -8.60
CA ASP A 198 -33.15 1.96 -7.23
C ASP A 198 -32.43 2.85 -6.19
N GLY A 199 -32.54 4.17 -6.38
CA GLY A 199 -31.93 5.18 -5.50
C GLY A 199 -30.41 5.34 -5.65
N LYS A 200 -29.80 4.71 -6.66
CA LYS A 200 -28.35 4.71 -6.89
C LYS A 200 -28.01 5.13 -8.32
N LEU A 201 -26.78 5.62 -8.52
CA LEU A 201 -26.24 5.82 -9.86
C LEU A 201 -25.94 4.44 -10.46
N PRO A 202 -26.53 4.08 -11.60
CA PRO A 202 -26.29 2.77 -12.19
C PRO A 202 -24.89 2.69 -12.79
N THR A 203 -24.20 1.58 -12.54
CA THR A 203 -22.77 1.39 -12.87
C THR A 203 -22.54 0.41 -14.03
N GLU A 204 -23.55 -0.36 -14.43
CA GLU A 204 -23.45 -1.40 -15.47
C GLU A 204 -24.00 -0.93 -16.83
N GLY A 205 -23.56 0.24 -17.28
CA GLY A 205 -23.87 0.75 -18.62
C GLY A 205 -23.20 -0.09 -19.72
N ASN A 206 -23.83 -0.20 -20.90
CA ASN A 206 -23.27 -0.98 -22.02
C ASN A 206 -22.29 -0.18 -22.92
N GLY A 207 -21.88 1.01 -22.50
CA GLY A 207 -20.92 1.87 -23.20
C GLY A 207 -21.49 2.49 -24.47
N TYR A 208 -22.81 2.63 -24.60
CA TYR A 208 -23.42 3.18 -25.80
C TYR A 208 -23.03 4.66 -25.97
N GLN A 209 -22.31 4.95 -27.06
CA GLN A 209 -21.77 6.28 -27.36
C GLN A 209 -20.91 6.90 -26.24
N ALA A 210 -20.22 6.06 -25.45
CA ALA A 210 -19.50 6.49 -24.25
C ALA A 210 -20.39 7.28 -23.27
N GLY A 211 -21.67 6.89 -23.20
CA GLY A 211 -22.62 7.46 -22.25
C GLY A 211 -22.24 7.13 -20.81
N ALA A 212 -22.74 7.95 -19.88
CA ALA A 212 -22.62 7.79 -18.45
C ALA A 212 -24.02 7.94 -17.81
N PRO A 213 -24.23 7.58 -16.53
CA PRO A 213 -25.51 7.84 -15.87
C PRO A 213 -25.74 9.35 -15.68
N GLN A 214 -24.66 10.12 -15.68
CA GLN A 214 -24.62 11.57 -15.56
C GLN A 214 -24.10 12.20 -16.86
N VAL A 215 -24.83 13.16 -17.41
CA VAL A 215 -24.46 13.83 -18.66
C VAL A 215 -24.68 15.32 -18.52
N SER A 216 -23.65 16.13 -18.79
CA SER A 216 -23.79 17.58 -18.77
C SER A 216 -24.80 18.07 -19.81
N ILE A 217 -25.75 18.88 -19.35
CA ILE A 217 -26.77 19.54 -20.18
C ILE A 217 -26.67 21.07 -20.11
N ALA A 218 -25.60 21.62 -19.53
CA ALA A 218 -25.36 23.06 -19.34
C ALA A 218 -25.31 23.88 -20.65
N ASP A 219 -25.12 23.23 -21.81
CA ASP A 219 -25.17 23.85 -23.13
C ASP A 219 -26.58 23.87 -23.76
N GLN A 220 -27.55 23.21 -23.14
CA GLN A 220 -28.92 23.02 -23.65
C GLN A 220 -29.88 24.10 -23.16
N ASN A 221 -29.65 25.38 -23.45
CA ASN A 221 -30.29 26.50 -22.73
C ASN A 221 -31.64 27.01 -23.31
N SER A 222 -32.35 26.24 -24.12
CA SER A 222 -33.72 26.60 -24.57
C SER A 222 -34.76 25.75 -23.85
N SER A 223 -36.04 26.09 -24.06
CA SER A 223 -37.15 25.31 -23.51
C SER A 223 -37.20 23.89 -24.10
N ILE A 224 -37.73 22.93 -23.35
CA ILE A 224 -38.06 21.57 -23.83
C ILE A 224 -39.55 21.34 -24.08
N ASP A 225 -40.37 22.38 -23.96
CA ASP A 225 -41.83 22.32 -24.01
C ASP A 225 -42.35 22.16 -25.45
N ALA A 226 -42.07 21.01 -26.04
CA ALA A 226 -42.29 20.76 -27.46
C ALA A 226 -43.68 20.14 -27.74
N PHE A 227 -44.08 19.15 -26.95
CA PHE A 227 -45.31 18.38 -27.14
C PHE A 227 -45.95 17.98 -25.80
N ASN A 228 -47.00 17.16 -25.85
CA ASN A 228 -47.70 16.67 -24.66
C ASN A 228 -46.75 15.85 -23.78
N PHE A 229 -46.87 16.00 -22.47
CA PHE A 229 -46.28 15.07 -21.52
C PHE A 229 -47.08 13.75 -21.54
N THR A 230 -46.39 12.64 -21.77
CA THR A 230 -46.99 11.34 -22.08
C THR A 230 -46.28 10.21 -21.37
N VAL A 231 -47.03 9.14 -21.09
CA VAL A 231 -46.53 7.86 -20.56
C VAL A 231 -46.92 6.74 -21.52
N GLY A 232 -45.96 5.93 -21.94
CA GLY A 232 -46.15 4.78 -22.84
C GLY A 232 -46.15 5.11 -24.34
N ALA A 233 -45.90 6.37 -24.72
CA ALA A 233 -45.68 6.84 -26.08
C ALA A 233 -44.86 8.14 -26.08
N ASP A 234 -44.48 8.62 -27.26
CA ASP A 234 -43.88 9.94 -27.42
C ASP A 234 -44.94 11.06 -27.32
N GLY A 235 -44.50 12.32 -27.28
CA GLY A 235 -45.39 13.47 -27.12
C GLY A 235 -46.38 13.70 -28.27
N LYS A 236 -46.26 12.96 -29.39
CA LYS A 236 -47.23 12.94 -30.50
C LYS A 236 -48.17 11.73 -30.45
N GLY A 237 -48.03 10.84 -29.46
CA GLY A 237 -48.75 9.59 -29.37
C GLY A 237 -48.26 8.54 -30.38
N LYS A 238 -46.95 8.51 -30.67
CA LYS A 238 -46.27 7.54 -31.56
C LYS A 238 -45.14 6.84 -30.79
N TYR A 239 -44.47 5.86 -31.40
CA TYR A 239 -43.36 5.12 -30.75
C TYR A 239 -43.73 4.50 -29.39
N GLY A 240 -44.92 3.90 -29.31
CA GLY A 240 -45.45 3.33 -28.07
C GLY A 240 -44.64 2.13 -27.55
N LEU A 241 -44.74 1.88 -26.24
CA LEU A 241 -44.12 0.71 -25.59
C LEU A 241 -44.69 -0.59 -26.13
N LEU A 242 -43.82 -1.58 -26.36
CA LEU A 242 -44.25 -2.92 -26.71
C LEU A 242 -45.05 -3.55 -25.56
N ASN A 243 -44.45 -3.54 -24.37
CA ASN A 243 -45.02 -4.05 -23.14
C ASN A 243 -44.26 -3.42 -21.97
N GLY A 244 -44.93 -2.67 -21.09
CA GLY A 244 -44.31 -2.11 -19.89
C GLY A 244 -45.34 -1.77 -18.81
N TYR A 245 -44.91 -1.85 -17.56
CA TYR A 245 -45.71 -1.51 -16.39
C TYR A 245 -45.12 -0.25 -15.74
N ILE A 246 -45.97 0.70 -15.42
CA ILE A 246 -45.58 1.96 -14.78
C ILE A 246 -46.43 2.14 -13.53
N ASP A 247 -45.78 2.54 -12.45
CA ASP A 247 -46.44 2.83 -11.18
C ASP A 247 -45.86 4.07 -10.50
N GLU A 248 -46.64 4.69 -9.62
CA GLU A 248 -46.25 5.83 -8.77
C GLU A 248 -45.50 6.96 -9.50
N LEU A 249 -46.01 7.40 -10.67
CA LEU A 249 -45.37 8.46 -11.44
C LEU A 249 -45.46 9.80 -10.72
N SER A 250 -44.32 10.41 -10.44
CA SER A 250 -44.19 11.70 -9.79
C SER A 250 -43.30 12.67 -10.58
N VAL A 251 -43.68 13.95 -10.58
CA VAL A 251 -42.93 15.03 -11.23
C VAL A 251 -42.73 16.18 -10.26
N TYR A 252 -41.51 16.69 -10.16
CA TYR A 252 -41.10 17.75 -9.24
C TYR A 252 -40.50 18.92 -10.03
N ARG A 253 -40.65 20.15 -9.53
CA ARG A 253 -40.07 21.38 -10.12
C ARG A 253 -38.71 21.75 -9.52
N GLU A 254 -38.02 20.75 -8.97
CA GLU A 254 -36.73 20.88 -8.29
C GLU A 254 -35.89 19.63 -8.59
N VAL A 255 -34.57 19.75 -8.43
CA VAL A 255 -33.62 18.61 -8.49
C VAL A 255 -33.65 17.90 -7.14
N LEU A 256 -34.06 16.63 -7.15
CA LEU A 256 -34.04 15.79 -5.96
C LEU A 256 -32.60 15.36 -5.63
N THR A 257 -32.26 15.38 -4.35
CA THR A 257 -31.03 14.78 -3.80
C THR A 257 -31.11 13.26 -3.83
N GLN A 258 -29.97 12.57 -3.84
CA GLN A 258 -29.96 11.11 -3.86
C GLN A 258 -30.64 10.51 -2.62
N GLU A 259 -30.54 11.15 -1.46
CA GLU A 259 -31.22 10.76 -0.22
C GLU A 259 -32.74 10.87 -0.35
N GLN A 260 -33.24 11.96 -0.95
CA GLN A 260 -34.66 12.12 -1.24
C GLN A 260 -35.15 11.07 -2.26
N ILE A 261 -34.31 10.72 -3.24
CA ILE A 261 -34.62 9.66 -4.22
C ILE A 261 -34.68 8.29 -3.54
N LYS A 262 -33.71 7.98 -2.67
CA LYS A 262 -33.73 6.75 -1.86
C LYS A 262 -34.98 6.67 -1.00
N GLU A 263 -35.38 7.78 -0.37
CA GLU A 263 -36.60 7.85 0.45
C GLU A 263 -37.86 7.63 -0.39
N LEU A 264 -37.96 8.23 -1.58
CA LEU A 264 -39.08 8.04 -2.50
C LEU A 264 -39.20 6.59 -3.01
N GLY A 265 -38.06 5.93 -3.21
CA GLY A 265 -37.97 4.53 -3.65
C GLY A 265 -38.32 3.49 -2.57
N LYS A 266 -38.61 3.89 -1.32
CA LYS A 266 -39.02 2.97 -0.24
C LYS A 266 -40.50 2.57 -0.28
N THR A 267 -41.24 2.96 -1.31
CA THR A 267 -42.65 2.57 -1.46
C THR A 267 -42.74 1.04 -1.57
N ASP A 268 -43.37 0.41 -0.55
CA ASP A 268 -43.42 -1.04 -0.28
C ASP A 268 -43.46 -1.89 -1.55
N SER A 269 -42.37 -2.59 -1.85
CA SER A 269 -42.27 -3.60 -2.90
C SER A 269 -42.91 -4.93 -2.48
N THR A 270 -44.18 -4.91 -2.07
CA THR A 270 -44.95 -6.13 -1.76
C THR A 270 -46.39 -6.02 -2.26
N GLY A 271 -46.56 -6.23 -3.57
CA GLY A 271 -47.80 -6.72 -4.16
C GLY A 271 -48.13 -8.14 -3.63
N GLY A 272 -48.62 -8.20 -2.40
CA GLY A 272 -48.92 -9.42 -1.67
C GLY A 272 -49.50 -9.08 -0.30
N THR A 273 -50.75 -8.64 -0.27
CA THR A 273 -51.53 -8.45 0.97
C THR A 273 -51.43 -9.70 1.86
N GLY A 274 -50.57 -9.66 2.88
CA GLY A 274 -50.42 -10.70 3.90
C GLY A 274 -49.01 -10.98 4.47
N ASN A 275 -47.91 -10.51 3.87
CA ASN A 275 -46.56 -11.04 4.17
C ASN A 275 -45.57 -10.14 4.96
N ASP A 276 -45.92 -8.90 5.33
CA ASP A 276 -44.98 -8.03 6.06
C ASP A 276 -44.93 -8.27 7.57
N ALA A 277 -45.95 -8.91 8.14
CA ALA A 277 -45.95 -9.32 9.54
C ALA A 277 -45.21 -10.67 9.69
N PRO A 278 -44.51 -10.89 10.82
CA PRO A 278 -43.95 -12.21 11.11
C PRO A 278 -45.09 -13.25 11.18
N VAL A 279 -44.80 -14.45 10.69
CA VAL A 279 -45.69 -15.63 10.77
C VAL A 279 -45.49 -16.43 12.06
N LEU A 280 -44.45 -16.10 12.82
CA LEU A 280 -44.16 -16.56 14.18
C LEU A 280 -43.49 -15.43 14.95
N ASP A 281 -43.96 -15.12 16.15
CA ASP A 281 -43.36 -14.10 17.02
C ASP A 281 -43.46 -14.52 18.49
N VAL A 282 -42.32 -14.89 19.08
CA VAL A 282 -42.20 -15.51 20.40
C VAL A 282 -41.18 -14.74 21.24
N THR A 283 -41.66 -14.01 22.25
CA THR A 283 -40.82 -13.18 23.14
C THR A 283 -40.38 -13.89 24.42
N PHE A 284 -40.96 -15.03 24.77
CA PHE A 284 -40.71 -15.78 26.01
C PHE A 284 -40.98 -15.05 27.35
N ASP A 285 -41.43 -13.79 27.33
CA ASP A 285 -41.74 -12.95 28.50
C ASP A 285 -42.74 -13.55 29.49
N ASP A 286 -43.68 -14.33 28.98
CA ASP A 286 -44.69 -15.03 29.78
C ASP A 286 -44.21 -16.38 30.34
N SER A 287 -42.90 -16.66 30.19
CA SER A 287 -42.27 -17.93 30.52
C SER A 287 -42.90 -19.12 29.78
N ALA A 288 -43.29 -18.90 28.52
CA ALA A 288 -43.78 -19.91 27.60
C ALA A 288 -43.28 -19.66 26.17
N ALA A 289 -43.41 -20.65 25.30
CA ALA A 289 -43.13 -20.52 23.87
C ALA A 289 -44.41 -20.09 23.11
N THR A 290 -45.01 -18.99 23.55
CA THR A 290 -46.28 -18.51 23.01
C THR A 290 -46.07 -17.68 21.75
N ASP A 291 -46.71 -18.08 20.67
CA ASP A 291 -46.74 -17.34 19.41
C ASP A 291 -47.83 -16.27 19.46
N SER A 292 -47.41 -15.01 19.42
CA SER A 292 -48.28 -13.85 19.54
C SER A 292 -49.03 -13.47 18.25
N VAL A 293 -48.65 -14.02 17.10
CA VAL A 293 -49.23 -13.68 15.79
C VAL A 293 -50.18 -14.73 15.23
N ALA A 294 -49.74 -15.99 15.08
CA ALA A 294 -50.54 -17.04 14.43
C ALA A 294 -51.09 -18.09 15.41
N GLY A 295 -50.70 -18.03 16.69
CA GLY A 295 -51.10 -18.99 17.73
C GLY A 295 -50.45 -20.37 17.58
N ASN A 296 -49.37 -20.47 16.80
CA ASN A 296 -48.52 -21.65 16.64
C ASN A 296 -47.64 -21.84 17.88
N ASN A 297 -48.24 -22.06 19.04
CA ASN A 297 -47.49 -22.17 20.29
C ASN A 297 -46.54 -23.38 20.28
N GLY A 298 -45.29 -23.14 20.66
CA GLY A 298 -44.26 -24.18 20.77
C GLY A 298 -44.52 -25.13 21.93
N THR A 299 -44.25 -26.41 21.72
CA THR A 299 -44.26 -27.42 22.78
C THR A 299 -42.87 -27.54 23.39
N ILE A 300 -42.70 -27.02 24.61
CA ILE A 300 -41.46 -27.14 25.38
C ILE A 300 -41.31 -28.59 25.86
N THR A 301 -40.15 -29.19 25.57
CA THR A 301 -39.74 -30.50 26.08
C THR A 301 -38.57 -30.34 27.04
N GLY A 302 -38.63 -31.03 28.18
CA GLY A 302 -37.63 -30.93 29.25
C GLY A 302 -37.94 -29.82 30.26
N ASP A 303 -37.04 -29.65 31.23
CA ASP A 303 -37.13 -28.62 32.28
C ASP A 303 -36.26 -27.41 31.88
N VAL A 304 -36.72 -26.63 30.90
CA VAL A 304 -36.04 -25.38 30.47
C VAL A 304 -36.14 -24.29 31.53
N GLU A 305 -35.18 -23.36 31.54
CA GLU A 305 -35.18 -22.20 32.43
C GLU A 305 -35.56 -20.92 31.67
N PHE A 306 -36.23 -19.98 32.35
CA PHE A 306 -36.48 -18.64 31.82
C PHE A 306 -35.68 -17.63 32.63
N VAL A 307 -34.77 -16.93 31.97
CA VAL A 307 -33.83 -15.96 32.57
C VAL A 307 -34.09 -14.56 32.02
N ASP A 308 -33.39 -13.55 32.54
CA ASP A 308 -33.50 -12.20 31.97
C ASP A 308 -32.89 -12.19 30.55
N GLY A 309 -33.66 -11.71 29.58
CA GLY A 309 -33.30 -11.63 28.17
C GLY A 309 -32.80 -10.25 27.75
N VAL A 310 -32.64 -10.04 26.43
CA VAL A 310 -32.37 -8.71 25.85
C VAL A 310 -33.58 -7.79 26.08
N SER A 311 -34.78 -8.36 25.97
CA SER A 311 -36.03 -7.73 26.35
C SER A 311 -36.82 -8.71 27.21
N GLY A 312 -37.08 -8.34 28.46
CA GLY A 312 -37.87 -9.17 29.37
C GLY A 312 -37.26 -10.55 29.67
N LYS A 313 -37.82 -11.66 29.18
CA LYS A 313 -37.34 -13.02 29.49
C LYS A 313 -36.86 -13.78 28.27
N ALA A 314 -35.69 -14.41 28.39
CA ALA A 314 -35.19 -15.39 27.43
C ALA A 314 -35.42 -16.84 27.91
N VAL A 315 -35.47 -17.79 26.97
CA VAL A 315 -35.41 -19.22 27.29
C VAL A 315 -33.96 -19.71 27.26
N ARG A 316 -33.56 -20.46 28.29
CA ARG A 316 -32.31 -21.21 28.35
C ARG A 316 -32.58 -22.68 28.06
N ILE A 317 -31.95 -23.21 27.02
CA ILE A 317 -32.00 -24.61 26.60
C ILE A 317 -30.65 -25.22 26.90
N SER A 318 -30.63 -26.24 27.77
CA SER A 318 -29.41 -26.94 28.14
C SER A 318 -29.52 -28.45 27.96
N ASN A 319 -28.59 -29.02 27.18
CA ASN A 319 -28.43 -30.47 27.04
C ASN A 319 -27.05 -30.89 27.56
N PRO A 320 -26.95 -32.03 28.26
CA PRO A 320 -25.67 -32.58 28.71
C PRO A 320 -24.66 -32.76 27.56
N GLU A 321 -23.38 -32.56 27.83
CA GLU A 321 -22.27 -32.75 26.87
C GLU A 321 -22.28 -34.15 26.20
N ASP A 322 -22.80 -35.17 26.90
CA ASP A 322 -22.89 -36.50 26.32
C ASP A 322 -24.03 -36.67 25.30
N ILE A 323 -24.91 -35.69 25.16
CA ILE A 323 -26.08 -35.61 24.26
C ILE A 323 -25.93 -34.48 23.23
N ALA A 324 -25.46 -33.31 23.64
CA ALA A 324 -25.35 -32.11 22.82
C ALA A 324 -24.55 -32.36 21.52
N GLY A 325 -25.09 -31.90 20.40
CA GLY A 325 -24.52 -32.07 19.06
C GLY A 325 -24.40 -33.52 18.54
N LYS A 326 -25.01 -34.50 19.22
CA LYS A 326 -24.99 -35.91 18.80
C LYS A 326 -26.32 -36.34 18.20
N ASN A 327 -26.28 -37.39 17.38
CA ASN A 327 -27.45 -38.05 16.77
C ASN A 327 -28.27 -38.87 17.78
N THR A 328 -28.51 -38.30 18.95
CA THR A 328 -29.29 -38.80 20.09
C THR A 328 -30.36 -37.77 20.42
N THR A 329 -31.51 -38.23 20.91
CA THR A 329 -32.62 -37.32 21.27
C THR A 329 -32.17 -36.33 22.34
N ALA A 330 -32.37 -35.04 22.08
CA ALA A 330 -32.14 -33.95 23.02
C ALA A 330 -33.10 -34.06 24.22
N GLU A 331 -32.63 -33.68 25.39
CA GLU A 331 -33.44 -33.62 26.61
C GLU A 331 -34.27 -32.34 26.68
N GLN A 332 -33.75 -31.24 26.12
CA GLN A 332 -34.40 -29.94 26.08
C GLN A 332 -34.46 -29.38 24.66
N TYR A 333 -35.67 -28.98 24.23
CA TYR A 333 -35.94 -28.32 22.94
C TYR A 333 -37.39 -27.79 22.92
N ILE A 334 -37.71 -26.97 21.92
CA ILE A 334 -39.06 -26.45 21.66
C ILE A 334 -39.50 -26.87 20.25
N ASP A 335 -40.64 -27.56 20.15
CA ASP A 335 -41.19 -28.04 18.88
C ASP A 335 -42.42 -27.23 18.48
N PHE A 336 -42.32 -26.47 17.39
CA PHE A 336 -43.42 -25.69 16.81
C PHE A 336 -44.24 -26.49 15.79
N GLY A 337 -43.85 -27.73 15.51
CA GLY A 337 -44.53 -28.60 14.57
C GLY A 337 -44.27 -28.21 13.11
N ALA A 338 -45.22 -28.56 12.25
CA ALA A 338 -45.20 -28.21 10.83
C ALA A 338 -46.52 -27.52 10.41
N PRO A 339 -46.93 -26.41 11.06
CA PRO A 339 -48.08 -25.62 10.61
C PRO A 339 -47.79 -25.02 9.23
N ASP A 340 -48.83 -24.73 8.45
CA ASP A 340 -48.69 -24.21 7.07
C ASP A 340 -47.86 -22.91 7.06
N GLU A 341 -47.93 -22.10 8.12
CA GLU A 341 -47.16 -20.88 8.35
C GLU A 341 -45.65 -21.13 8.51
N LEU A 342 -45.22 -22.32 8.94
CA LEU A 342 -43.81 -22.74 9.07
C LEU A 342 -43.42 -23.79 8.02
N GLN A 343 -44.21 -23.92 6.95
CA GLN A 343 -43.83 -24.58 5.71
C GLN A 343 -43.47 -23.50 4.68
N PHE A 344 -42.22 -23.53 4.22
CA PHE A 344 -41.61 -22.49 3.39
C PHE A 344 -41.68 -22.83 1.90
N GLY A 345 -41.81 -24.12 1.57
CA GLY A 345 -41.86 -24.59 0.20
C GLY A 345 -40.66 -24.11 -0.60
N THR A 346 -40.95 -23.36 -1.68
CA THR A 346 -39.96 -22.79 -2.59
C THR A 346 -39.74 -21.29 -2.38
N GLY A 347 -40.48 -20.67 -1.47
CA GLY A 347 -40.46 -19.23 -1.24
C GLY A 347 -39.34 -18.79 -0.31
N ASP A 348 -39.08 -17.49 -0.33
CA ASP A 348 -38.10 -16.84 0.54
C ASP A 348 -38.60 -16.77 1.97
N PHE A 349 -37.65 -16.75 2.90
CA PHE A 349 -37.97 -16.65 4.33
C PHE A 349 -36.80 -16.10 5.12
N THR A 350 -37.12 -15.58 6.30
CA THR A 350 -36.14 -15.09 7.27
C THR A 350 -36.48 -15.63 8.65
N VAL A 351 -35.45 -16.04 9.41
CA VAL A 351 -35.57 -16.41 10.82
C VAL A 351 -34.65 -15.49 11.61
N MET A 352 -35.19 -14.80 12.63
CA MET A 352 -34.44 -13.87 13.47
C MET A 352 -34.64 -14.19 14.95
N PHE A 353 -33.62 -14.02 15.77
CA PHE A 353 -33.67 -14.18 17.23
C PHE A 353 -32.42 -13.59 17.88
N TRP A 354 -32.51 -13.24 19.15
CA TRP A 354 -31.36 -12.99 20.01
C TRP A 354 -30.77 -14.30 20.50
N TYR A 355 -29.46 -14.40 20.52
CA TYR A 355 -28.69 -15.59 20.88
C TYR A 355 -27.56 -15.25 21.84
N GLN A 356 -27.39 -16.06 22.87
CA GLN A 356 -26.20 -16.06 23.72
C GLN A 356 -25.75 -17.51 23.96
N SER A 357 -24.44 -17.74 23.88
CA SER A 357 -23.79 -19.02 24.14
C SER A 357 -23.01 -18.98 25.46
N ASP A 358 -22.68 -20.15 26.02
CA ASP A 358 -21.73 -20.26 27.14
C ASP A 358 -20.26 -20.26 26.68
N GLY A 359 -20.01 -20.23 25.37
CA GLY A 359 -18.70 -20.23 24.74
C GLY A 359 -17.92 -21.56 24.90
N THR A 360 -18.55 -22.61 25.40
CA THR A 360 -17.94 -23.94 25.55
C THR A 360 -18.54 -24.93 24.53
N LEU A 361 -17.70 -25.49 23.66
CA LEU A 361 -18.16 -26.39 22.59
C LEU A 361 -17.47 -27.76 22.62
N PRO A 362 -18.16 -28.83 23.07
CA PRO A 362 -17.79 -30.21 22.80
C PRO A 362 -18.58 -30.87 21.66
N GLY A 363 -19.65 -30.28 21.10
CA GLY A 363 -20.45 -30.83 19.98
C GLY A 363 -21.22 -29.81 19.13
N GLU A 364 -21.39 -30.08 17.82
CA GLU A 364 -22.06 -29.23 16.81
C GLU A 364 -23.60 -29.28 16.93
N GLY A 365 -24.24 -28.20 17.45
CA GLY A 365 -25.67 -28.17 17.79
C GLY A 365 -26.55 -27.42 16.78
N ALA A 366 -27.80 -27.87 16.60
CA ALA A 366 -28.81 -27.15 15.83
C ALA A 366 -29.59 -26.18 16.73
N VAL A 367 -29.46 -24.87 16.47
CA VAL A 367 -30.14 -23.81 17.23
C VAL A 367 -31.58 -23.65 16.75
N VAL A 368 -31.78 -23.54 15.43
CA VAL A 368 -33.11 -23.57 14.79
C VAL A 368 -33.03 -24.41 13.54
N SER A 369 -33.98 -25.33 13.34
CA SER A 369 -33.91 -26.27 12.22
C SER A 369 -35.27 -26.80 11.79
N ASN A 370 -35.37 -27.16 10.51
CA ASN A 370 -36.45 -28.00 10.00
C ASN A 370 -35.97 -29.30 9.35
N LYS A 371 -34.75 -29.77 9.66
CA LYS A 371 -34.11 -30.93 9.01
C LYS A 371 -33.64 -32.01 9.97
N ASP A 372 -33.30 -33.17 9.41
CA ASP A 372 -32.48 -34.18 10.08
C ASP A 372 -31.00 -33.76 10.01
N TRP A 373 -30.45 -33.24 11.09
CA TRP A 373 -29.08 -32.72 11.19
C TRP A 373 -28.03 -33.82 11.41
N SER A 374 -28.39 -35.10 11.34
CA SER A 374 -27.40 -36.18 11.38
C SER A 374 -26.33 -36.09 10.29
N THR A 375 -26.62 -35.34 9.22
CA THR A 375 -25.65 -34.81 8.25
C THR A 375 -26.21 -33.57 7.56
N GLY A 376 -25.36 -32.57 7.28
CA GLY A 376 -25.74 -31.40 6.48
C GLY A 376 -26.23 -31.73 5.06
N SER A 377 -25.93 -32.94 4.57
CA SER A 377 -26.41 -33.45 3.27
C SER A 377 -27.86 -33.91 3.27
N ASN A 378 -28.56 -33.92 4.41
CA ASN A 378 -30.01 -34.16 4.43
C ASN A 378 -30.77 -32.89 3.98
N PRO A 379 -31.98 -33.01 3.39
CA PRO A 379 -32.71 -31.83 2.96
C PRO A 379 -33.30 -31.04 4.15
N GLY A 380 -33.64 -29.77 3.94
CA GLY A 380 -34.04 -28.77 4.93
C GLY A 380 -32.91 -27.78 5.28
N PHE A 381 -33.16 -26.88 6.23
CA PHE A 381 -32.19 -25.90 6.73
C PHE A 381 -31.83 -26.10 8.21
N ALA A 382 -30.68 -25.59 8.60
CA ALA A 382 -30.29 -25.45 10.00
C ALA A 382 -29.51 -24.14 10.20
N ILE A 383 -29.84 -23.44 11.29
CA ILE A 383 -29.02 -22.39 11.91
C ILE A 383 -28.32 -23.06 13.07
N GLY A 384 -27.00 -23.04 13.06
CA GLY A 384 -26.22 -23.93 13.92
C GLY A 384 -25.06 -23.23 14.62
N ASP A 385 -24.93 -23.51 15.91
CA ASP A 385 -23.73 -23.20 16.68
C ASP A 385 -22.73 -24.36 16.48
N MET A 386 -21.70 -24.09 15.68
CA MET A 386 -20.73 -25.08 15.21
C MET A 386 -19.35 -24.76 15.77
N LYS A 387 -18.43 -25.73 15.65
CA LYS A 387 -17.02 -25.47 15.96
C LYS A 387 -16.50 -24.29 15.12
N GLN A 388 -15.99 -23.23 15.74
CA GLN A 388 -15.57 -21.96 15.09
C GLN A 388 -16.71 -20.99 14.74
N GLY A 389 -17.93 -21.20 15.26
CA GLY A 389 -18.97 -20.18 15.28
C GLY A 389 -20.27 -20.54 14.59
N MET A 390 -21.16 -19.55 14.50
CA MET A 390 -22.50 -19.66 13.93
C MET A 390 -22.42 -19.88 12.41
N THR A 391 -23.31 -20.71 11.87
CA THR A 391 -23.41 -20.94 10.41
C THR A 391 -24.83 -21.31 9.98
N LEU A 392 -25.10 -21.08 8.70
CA LEU A 392 -26.29 -21.53 8.00
C LEU A 392 -25.95 -22.73 7.13
N ASN A 393 -26.76 -23.78 7.24
CA ASN A 393 -26.75 -24.91 6.33
C ASN A 393 -28.06 -25.03 5.57
N PHE A 394 -27.95 -25.36 4.28
CA PHE A 394 -29.08 -25.50 3.39
C PHE A 394 -28.93 -26.69 2.44
N ARG A 395 -30.04 -27.41 2.23
CA ARG A 395 -30.21 -28.31 1.08
C ARG A 395 -31.69 -28.51 0.76
N ALA A 396 -32.12 -28.26 -0.47
CA ALA A 396 -33.47 -28.56 -0.91
C ALA A 396 -33.69 -30.06 -1.18
N GLN A 397 -34.93 -30.52 -1.14
CA GLN A 397 -35.31 -31.87 -1.58
C GLN A 397 -34.87 -32.12 -3.03
N ASP A 398 -34.55 -33.36 -3.38
CA ASP A 398 -34.14 -33.78 -4.73
C ASP A 398 -32.97 -32.97 -5.35
N SER A 399 -32.08 -32.46 -4.50
CA SER A 399 -30.82 -31.81 -4.88
C SER A 399 -29.62 -32.70 -4.51
N SER A 400 -28.45 -32.49 -5.11
CA SER A 400 -27.25 -33.29 -4.81
C SER A 400 -26.15 -32.51 -4.08
N GLY A 401 -26.42 -31.30 -3.58
CA GLY A 401 -25.41 -30.44 -2.95
C GLY A 401 -25.82 -29.97 -1.55
N ARG A 402 -24.93 -30.16 -0.57
CA ARG A 402 -24.94 -29.44 0.70
C ARG A 402 -24.37 -28.04 0.45
N LEU A 403 -25.00 -27.01 1.02
CA LEU A 403 -24.52 -25.64 0.96
C LEU A 403 -24.39 -25.10 2.38
N ASP A 404 -23.27 -24.44 2.67
CA ASP A 404 -22.97 -23.85 3.97
C ASP A 404 -22.41 -22.45 3.75
N THR A 405 -22.68 -21.57 4.70
CA THR A 405 -21.92 -20.32 4.85
C THR A 405 -20.57 -20.62 5.52
N SER A 406 -19.63 -19.67 5.51
CA SER A 406 -18.50 -19.70 6.44
C SER A 406 -19.01 -19.70 7.89
N ARG A 407 -18.15 -20.11 8.83
CA ARG A 407 -18.47 -20.10 10.26
C ARG A 407 -18.03 -18.76 10.84
N TYR A 408 -18.93 -18.08 11.56
CA TYR A 408 -18.65 -16.78 12.14
C TYR A 408 -18.53 -16.88 13.66
N GLY A 409 -17.30 -16.76 14.17
CA GLY A 409 -16.98 -16.93 15.59
C GLY A 409 -17.57 -15.86 16.50
N GLY A 410 -17.70 -14.62 15.99
CA GLY A 410 -18.17 -13.47 16.76
C GLY A 410 -19.62 -13.57 17.25
N ALA A 411 -20.41 -14.53 16.76
CA ALA A 411 -21.79 -14.75 17.21
C ALA A 411 -21.91 -15.71 18.41
N THR A 412 -20.80 -16.26 18.91
CA THR A 412 -20.77 -17.34 19.91
C THR A 412 -19.91 -17.02 21.12
N GLU A 413 -19.66 -15.73 21.37
CA GLU A 413 -18.89 -15.28 22.52
C GLU A 413 -19.63 -15.59 23.84
N ALA A 414 -18.88 -16.04 24.84
CA ALA A 414 -19.42 -16.50 26.10
C ALA A 414 -20.14 -15.35 26.85
N GLY A 415 -21.45 -15.48 27.04
CA GLY A 415 -22.21 -14.52 27.83
C GLY A 415 -22.50 -13.18 27.14
N VAL A 416 -22.25 -13.06 25.84
CA VAL A 416 -22.60 -11.88 25.03
C VAL A 416 -23.87 -12.18 24.23
N TRP A 417 -24.78 -11.22 24.18
CA TRP A 417 -25.99 -11.32 23.34
C TRP A 417 -25.68 -10.83 21.93
N HIS A 418 -26.08 -11.61 20.94
CA HIS A 418 -26.02 -11.23 19.53
C HIS A 418 -27.38 -11.42 18.87
N HIS A 419 -27.75 -10.52 17.98
CA HIS A 419 -28.91 -10.72 17.12
C HIS A 419 -28.51 -11.55 15.90
N ILE A 420 -29.18 -12.69 15.70
CA ILE A 420 -28.97 -13.57 14.56
C ILE A 420 -30.14 -13.41 13.60
N ALA A 421 -29.87 -13.06 12.34
CA ALA A 421 -30.85 -13.12 11.27
C ALA A 421 -30.35 -14.00 10.12
N ALA A 422 -31.09 -15.07 9.83
CA ALA A 422 -30.82 -15.98 8.73
C ALA A 422 -31.81 -15.72 7.59
N VAL A 423 -31.33 -15.04 6.54
CA VAL A 423 -32.12 -14.71 5.36
C VAL A 423 -31.88 -15.76 4.28
N PHE A 424 -32.94 -16.35 3.74
CA PHE A 424 -32.88 -17.32 2.66
C PHE A 424 -33.58 -16.77 1.41
N ASN A 425 -32.85 -16.02 0.58
CA ASN A 425 -33.30 -15.66 -0.77
C ASN A 425 -33.09 -16.87 -1.69
N ARG A 426 -34.19 -17.53 -2.07
CA ARG A 426 -34.19 -18.83 -2.75
C ARG A 426 -33.80 -18.77 -4.21
N THR A 427 -33.80 -17.59 -4.82
CA THR A 427 -33.25 -17.34 -6.17
C THR A 427 -31.85 -16.75 -6.14
N GLY A 428 -31.39 -16.28 -4.98
CA GLY A 428 -30.06 -15.72 -4.75
C GLY A 428 -29.26 -16.47 -3.68
N ASN A 429 -28.94 -15.76 -2.59
CA ASN A 429 -28.09 -16.23 -1.50
C ASN A 429 -28.87 -16.54 -0.22
N MET A 430 -28.35 -17.46 0.58
CA MET A 430 -28.58 -17.42 2.03
C MET A 430 -27.52 -16.55 2.68
N THR A 431 -27.92 -15.71 3.63
CA THR A 431 -27.03 -14.78 4.32
C THR A 431 -27.29 -14.83 5.81
N LEU A 432 -26.21 -15.00 6.57
CA LEU A 432 -26.17 -14.84 8.02
C LEU A 432 -25.87 -13.38 8.31
N TYR A 433 -26.75 -12.74 9.06
CA TYR A 433 -26.50 -11.44 9.67
C TYR A 433 -26.31 -11.61 11.17
N VAL A 434 -25.34 -10.89 11.72
CA VAL A 434 -25.04 -10.82 13.15
C VAL A 434 -25.02 -9.34 13.52
N ASP A 435 -25.83 -8.95 14.50
CA ASP A 435 -25.93 -7.57 14.99
C ASP A 435 -26.18 -6.53 13.90
N GLY A 436 -27.03 -6.88 12.92
CA GLY A 436 -27.41 -5.98 11.82
C GLY A 436 -26.53 -6.11 10.58
N SER A 437 -25.31 -6.62 10.70
CA SER A 437 -24.33 -6.70 9.61
C SER A 437 -24.26 -8.10 8.99
N ALA A 438 -24.01 -8.18 7.68
CA ALA A 438 -23.84 -9.45 6.99
C ALA A 438 -22.52 -10.12 7.39
N ALA A 439 -22.59 -11.25 8.10
CA ALA A 439 -21.43 -11.98 8.61
C ALA A 439 -20.92 -13.07 7.66
N ALA A 440 -21.83 -13.72 6.91
CA ALA A 440 -21.47 -14.74 5.93
C ALA A 440 -22.58 -14.93 4.89
N SER A 441 -22.23 -15.26 3.64
CA SER A 441 -23.20 -15.50 2.58
C SER A 441 -22.80 -16.69 1.70
N GLN A 442 -23.79 -17.37 1.13
CA GLN A 442 -23.59 -18.48 0.21
C GLN A 442 -24.73 -18.54 -0.81
N SER A 443 -24.39 -18.70 -2.09
CA SER A 443 -25.41 -18.85 -3.13
C SER A 443 -26.17 -20.18 -3.00
N ILE A 444 -27.50 -20.09 -3.03
CA ILE A 444 -28.43 -21.23 -3.01
C ILE A 444 -29.31 -21.31 -4.27
N SER A 445 -29.14 -20.37 -5.20
CA SER A 445 -29.86 -20.24 -6.47
C SER A 445 -29.88 -21.51 -7.32
N ALA A 446 -28.81 -22.32 -7.27
CA ALA A 446 -28.71 -23.61 -7.96
C ALA A 446 -29.78 -24.62 -7.52
N GLN A 447 -30.47 -24.37 -6.40
CA GLN A 447 -31.54 -25.20 -5.85
C GLN A 447 -32.90 -24.48 -5.81
N ALA A 448 -33.06 -23.39 -6.57
CA ALA A 448 -34.32 -22.66 -6.71
C ALA A 448 -35.47 -23.57 -7.18
N GLY A 449 -36.70 -23.26 -6.77
CA GLY A 449 -37.90 -24.00 -7.15
C GLY A 449 -38.07 -25.38 -6.49
N LYS A 450 -37.23 -25.72 -5.50
CA LYS A 450 -37.31 -27.00 -4.76
C LYS A 450 -37.65 -26.78 -3.29
N SER A 451 -38.52 -27.63 -2.76
CA SER A 451 -39.01 -27.53 -1.38
C SER A 451 -37.97 -27.93 -0.34
N ILE A 452 -38.08 -27.34 0.85
CA ILE A 452 -37.33 -27.70 2.07
C ILE A 452 -38.23 -28.22 3.20
N ASP A 453 -39.52 -28.41 2.92
CA ASP A 453 -40.51 -28.85 3.90
C ASP A 453 -40.36 -30.35 4.15
N VAL A 454 -39.56 -30.71 5.16
CA VAL A 454 -39.16 -32.11 5.41
C VAL A 454 -39.49 -32.63 6.80
N THR A 455 -39.38 -31.79 7.83
CA THR A 455 -39.67 -32.12 9.24
C THR A 455 -40.19 -30.89 9.99
N ASN A 456 -40.43 -31.01 11.31
CA ASN A 456 -40.94 -29.92 12.15
C ASN A 456 -39.94 -28.78 12.27
N PHE A 457 -40.45 -27.56 12.50
CA PHE A 457 -39.66 -26.41 12.92
C PHE A 457 -39.35 -26.52 14.42
N VAL A 458 -38.07 -26.68 14.75
CA VAL A 458 -37.59 -26.96 16.10
C VAL A 458 -36.53 -25.95 16.51
N VAL A 459 -36.58 -25.54 17.78
CA VAL A 459 -35.60 -24.65 18.43
C VAL A 459 -34.87 -25.44 19.52
N GLY A 460 -33.54 -25.34 19.55
CA GLY A 460 -32.64 -26.04 20.47
C GLY A 460 -32.31 -27.49 20.10
N ALA A 461 -32.83 -27.99 18.96
CA ALA A 461 -32.51 -29.28 18.36
C ALA A 461 -32.87 -29.30 16.87
N ASP A 462 -32.54 -30.41 16.19
CA ASP A 462 -32.94 -30.65 14.81
C ASP A 462 -34.42 -31.06 14.69
N GLY A 463 -34.94 -31.14 13.47
CA GLY A 463 -36.33 -31.52 13.19
C GLY A 463 -36.70 -32.99 13.53
N LYS A 464 -35.73 -33.80 13.98
CA LYS A 464 -35.93 -35.13 14.59
C LYS A 464 -35.69 -35.13 16.10
N HIS A 465 -35.56 -33.94 16.69
CA HIS A 465 -35.28 -33.71 18.11
C HIS A 465 -33.92 -34.27 18.54
N GLN A 466 -32.95 -34.34 17.63
CA GLN A 466 -31.56 -34.76 17.87
C GLN A 466 -30.59 -33.59 17.70
N CYS A 467 -29.30 -33.79 17.96
CA CYS A 467 -28.26 -32.78 17.78
C CYS A 467 -28.55 -31.46 18.51
N GLY A 468 -29.04 -31.54 19.75
CA GLY A 468 -29.43 -30.37 20.54
C GLY A 468 -28.25 -29.48 20.92
N VAL A 469 -28.54 -28.21 21.19
CA VAL A 469 -27.57 -27.23 21.73
C VAL A 469 -27.15 -27.60 23.15
N GLN A 470 -25.93 -27.24 23.56
CA GLN A 470 -25.43 -27.57 24.90
C GLN A 470 -25.95 -26.65 26.00
N ASP A 471 -25.70 -25.35 25.89
CA ASP A 471 -26.21 -24.34 26.82
C ASP A 471 -26.37 -23.05 26.02
N SER A 472 -27.61 -22.72 25.68
CA SER A 472 -27.91 -21.59 24.81
C SER A 472 -29.14 -20.85 25.29
N TYR A 473 -29.08 -19.53 25.11
CA TYR A 473 -30.15 -18.61 25.47
C TYR A 473 -30.72 -18.04 24.18
N ILE A 474 -32.06 -18.02 24.08
CA ILE A 474 -32.79 -17.56 22.91
C ILE A 474 -33.88 -16.59 23.35
N ASP A 475 -33.99 -15.47 22.66
CA ASP A 475 -34.96 -14.42 22.93
C ASP A 475 -35.50 -13.80 21.62
N GLU A 476 -36.70 -13.20 21.66
CA GLU A 476 -37.39 -12.55 20.53
C GLU A 476 -37.33 -13.32 19.19
N LEU A 477 -37.78 -14.59 19.17
CA LEU A 477 -37.79 -15.40 17.95
C LEU A 477 -38.89 -14.94 16.98
N LYS A 478 -38.48 -14.51 15.79
CA LYS A 478 -39.36 -14.11 14.68
C LYS A 478 -39.11 -14.92 13.41
N VAL A 479 -40.17 -15.24 12.67
CA VAL A 479 -40.09 -15.88 11.35
C VAL A 479 -40.92 -15.12 10.33
N TYR A 480 -40.37 -14.87 9.16
CA TYR A 480 -41.02 -14.19 8.03
C TYR A 480 -41.06 -15.10 6.80
N LYS A 481 -42.10 -14.99 5.98
CA LYS A 481 -42.19 -15.64 4.66
C LYS A 481 -41.71 -14.73 3.52
N LYS A 482 -40.70 -13.90 3.82
CA LYS A 482 -39.96 -13.08 2.86
C LYS A 482 -38.49 -13.05 3.25
N ALA A 483 -37.62 -12.77 2.28
CA ALA A 483 -36.25 -12.37 2.56
C ALA A 483 -36.28 -10.90 3.03
N LEU A 484 -35.94 -10.66 4.29
CA LEU A 484 -35.74 -9.29 4.77
C LEU A 484 -34.49 -8.69 4.13
N THR A 485 -34.55 -7.40 3.85
CA THR A 485 -33.43 -6.61 3.35
C THR A 485 -32.38 -6.39 4.45
N ALA A 486 -31.15 -6.06 4.04
CA ALA A 486 -30.09 -5.71 4.99
C ALA A 486 -30.49 -4.51 5.87
N ASP A 487 -31.13 -3.49 5.28
CA ASP A 487 -31.59 -2.30 6.00
C ASP A 487 -32.67 -2.64 7.04
N GLU A 488 -33.65 -3.49 6.71
CA GLU A 488 -34.66 -3.94 7.68
C GLU A 488 -34.04 -4.66 8.89
N ILE A 489 -32.95 -5.42 8.67
CA ILE A 489 -32.25 -6.16 9.74
C ILE A 489 -31.36 -5.22 10.57
N ALA A 490 -30.64 -4.30 9.92
CA ALA A 490 -29.84 -3.28 10.60
C ALA A 490 -30.74 -2.37 11.46
N ASP A 491 -31.87 -1.91 10.92
CA ASP A 491 -32.83 -1.06 11.62
C ASP A 491 -33.43 -1.74 12.84
N TYR A 492 -33.72 -3.04 12.75
CA TYR A 492 -34.22 -3.81 13.88
C TYR A 492 -33.22 -3.88 15.05
N THR A 493 -31.93 -3.89 14.74
CA THR A 493 -30.85 -4.11 15.73
C THR A 493 -30.17 -2.83 16.20
N ALA A 494 -30.30 -1.72 15.46
CA ALA A 494 -29.63 -0.45 15.72
C ALA A 494 -29.67 0.03 17.19
N PRO A 495 -30.82 0.02 17.92
CA PRO A 495 -30.81 0.46 19.32
C PRO A 495 -29.88 -0.37 20.21
N PHE A 496 -29.81 -1.68 19.96
CA PHE A 496 -28.93 -2.58 20.71
C PHE A 496 -27.47 -2.41 20.32
N VAL A 497 -27.19 -2.29 19.01
CA VAL A 497 -25.83 -2.04 18.50
C VAL A 497 -25.26 -0.77 19.12
N LEU A 498 -26.03 0.33 19.13
CA LEU A 498 -25.64 1.57 19.79
C LEU A 498 -25.35 1.37 21.28
N GLN A 499 -26.21 0.64 22.00
CA GLN A 499 -26.01 0.39 23.43
C GLN A 499 -24.74 -0.43 23.70
N ASN A 500 -24.49 -1.48 22.91
CA ASN A 500 -23.25 -2.26 23.03
C ASN A 500 -22.02 -1.41 22.74
N LYS A 501 -22.04 -0.59 21.68
CA LYS A 501 -20.93 0.33 21.36
C LYS A 501 -20.66 1.32 22.50
N LEU A 502 -21.70 1.87 23.12
CA LEU A 502 -21.54 2.75 24.28
C LEU A 502 -20.85 2.03 25.46
N ASP A 503 -21.23 0.79 25.74
CA ASP A 503 -20.66 -0.01 26.82
C ASP A 503 -19.21 -0.43 26.52
N GLU A 504 -18.92 -0.78 25.28
CA GLU A 504 -17.57 -1.07 24.78
C GLU A 504 -16.65 0.17 24.87
N TYR A 505 -17.12 1.32 24.38
CA TYR A 505 -16.36 2.56 24.40
C TYR A 505 -16.13 3.09 25.82
N GLU A 506 -17.07 2.88 26.73
CA GLU A 506 -16.88 3.19 28.15
C GLU A 506 -15.80 2.31 28.78
N ALA A 507 -15.76 1.02 28.44
CA ALA A 507 -14.67 0.13 28.88
C ALA A 507 -13.31 0.52 28.28
N LEU A 508 -13.28 0.98 27.02
CA LEU A 508 -12.07 1.43 26.34
C LEU A 508 -11.44 2.67 27.02
N ILE A 509 -12.24 3.57 27.59
CA ILE A 509 -11.72 4.74 28.34
C ILE A 509 -10.79 4.31 29.48
N GLU A 510 -11.12 3.21 30.17
CA GLU A 510 -10.33 2.70 31.30
C GLU A 510 -8.98 2.12 30.86
N SER A 511 -8.93 1.44 29.71
CA SER A 511 -7.72 0.80 29.19
C SER A 511 -6.84 1.72 28.34
N SER A 512 -7.39 2.80 27.79
CA SER A 512 -6.71 3.71 26.87
C SER A 512 -5.55 4.50 27.50
N SER A 513 -4.54 4.82 26.71
CA SER A 513 -3.41 5.71 27.06
C SER A 513 -3.67 7.20 26.79
N ALA A 514 -4.84 7.55 26.26
CA ALA A 514 -5.20 8.93 25.93
C ALA A 514 -5.15 9.88 27.14
N SER A 515 -5.04 11.18 26.87
CA SER A 515 -4.96 12.21 27.90
C SER A 515 -6.22 12.26 28.77
N ASP A 516 -6.08 12.69 30.03
CA ASP A 516 -7.20 12.85 30.97
C ASP A 516 -8.30 13.77 30.40
N GLU A 517 -7.93 14.73 29.56
CA GLU A 517 -8.87 15.64 28.89
C GLU A 517 -9.69 14.92 27.81
N LYS A 518 -9.05 14.17 26.91
CA LYS A 518 -9.74 13.34 25.91
C LYS A 518 -10.65 12.31 26.56
N LYS A 519 -10.17 11.61 27.60
CA LYS A 519 -10.97 10.66 28.39
C LYS A 519 -12.23 11.30 28.99
N ALA A 520 -12.08 12.47 29.60
CA ALA A 520 -13.21 13.17 30.21
C ALA A 520 -14.22 13.69 29.17
N ALA A 521 -13.74 14.16 28.02
CA ALA A 521 -14.60 14.59 26.91
C ALA A 521 -15.41 13.42 26.34
N PHE A 522 -14.74 12.29 26.10
CA PHE A 522 -15.38 11.11 25.53
C PHE A 522 -16.40 10.49 26.49
N GLN A 523 -16.06 10.35 27.78
CA GLN A 523 -17.04 9.91 28.79
C GLN A 523 -18.28 10.81 28.81
N SER A 524 -18.10 12.14 28.70
CA SER A 524 -19.21 13.07 28.68
C SER A 524 -20.09 12.91 27.43
N ALA A 525 -19.51 12.55 26.28
CA ALA A 525 -20.26 12.26 25.06
C ALA A 525 -21.06 10.96 25.20
N ILE A 526 -20.44 9.89 25.71
CA ILE A 526 -21.10 8.61 26.00
C ILE A 526 -22.29 8.81 26.94
N ASP A 527 -22.10 9.51 28.06
CA ASP A 527 -23.16 9.77 29.05
C ASP A 527 -24.36 10.52 28.45
N ASP A 528 -24.10 11.51 27.59
CA ASP A 528 -25.13 12.32 26.93
C ASP A 528 -25.87 11.54 25.84
N ILE A 529 -25.14 10.79 25.00
CA ILE A 529 -25.72 9.95 23.95
C ILE A 529 -26.57 8.85 24.58
N ARG A 530 -26.08 8.17 25.62
CA ARG A 530 -26.82 7.14 26.36
C ARG A 530 -28.13 7.70 26.93
N ALA A 531 -28.10 8.89 27.51
CA ALA A 531 -29.30 9.55 28.03
C ALA A 531 -30.30 9.94 26.93
N ARG A 532 -29.83 10.28 25.72
CA ARG A 532 -30.68 10.58 24.56
C ARG A 532 -31.21 9.33 23.87
N ALA A 533 -30.48 8.22 23.89
CA ALA A 533 -30.88 6.95 23.30
C ALA A 533 -31.99 6.24 24.10
N GLU A 534 -32.11 6.52 25.41
CA GLU A 534 -33.06 5.85 26.30
C GLU A 534 -34.52 5.96 25.79
N GLY A 535 -35.08 4.83 25.36
CA GLY A 535 -36.46 4.73 24.88
C GLY A 535 -36.71 5.30 23.47
N VAL A 536 -35.67 5.61 22.72
CA VAL A 536 -35.77 6.00 21.30
C VAL A 536 -36.01 4.76 20.44
N THR A 537 -37.03 4.81 19.61
CA THR A 537 -37.36 3.75 18.64
C THR A 537 -37.34 4.26 17.19
N ASP A 538 -37.09 5.56 16.99
CA ASP A 538 -36.94 6.16 15.67
C ASP A 538 -35.54 5.89 15.13
N ILE A 539 -35.46 5.19 14.00
CA ILE A 539 -34.19 4.73 13.44
C ILE A 539 -33.32 5.89 12.97
N SER A 540 -33.91 6.95 12.42
CA SER A 540 -33.13 8.11 11.97
C SER A 540 -32.45 8.81 13.15
N ALA A 541 -33.15 8.89 14.29
CA ALA A 541 -32.57 9.40 15.53
C ALA A 541 -31.47 8.49 16.09
N ILE A 542 -31.63 7.16 16.02
CA ILE A 542 -30.59 6.22 16.48
C ILE A 542 -29.33 6.33 15.62
N ARG A 543 -29.47 6.32 14.29
CA ARG A 543 -28.33 6.48 13.37
C ARG A 543 -27.59 7.81 13.60
N ALA A 544 -28.32 8.91 13.83
CA ALA A 544 -27.70 10.18 14.18
C ALA A 544 -26.90 10.12 15.49
N LEU A 545 -27.37 9.35 16.49
CA LEU A 545 -26.64 9.12 17.73
C LEU A 545 -25.40 8.22 17.52
N GLU A 546 -25.48 7.23 16.62
CA GLU A 546 -24.33 6.41 16.21
C GLU A 546 -23.26 7.27 15.52
N ASP A 547 -23.66 8.16 14.61
CA ASP A 547 -22.74 9.10 13.94
C ASP A 547 -22.08 10.05 14.96
N GLU A 548 -22.85 10.58 15.92
CA GLU A 548 -22.30 11.41 17.01
C GLU A 548 -21.33 10.61 17.91
N LEU A 549 -21.65 9.35 18.21
CA LEU A 549 -20.78 8.49 19.01
C LEU A 549 -19.48 8.18 18.29
N LYS A 550 -19.57 7.91 16.99
CA LYS A 550 -18.43 7.67 16.11
C LYS A 550 -17.51 8.88 16.01
N ALA A 551 -18.08 10.08 15.82
CA ALA A 551 -17.31 11.32 15.82
C ALA A 551 -16.59 11.55 17.16
N ALA A 552 -17.27 11.30 18.28
CA ALA A 552 -16.66 11.40 19.61
C ALA A 552 -15.56 10.35 19.84
N TYR A 553 -15.75 9.12 19.33
CA TYR A 553 -14.73 8.07 19.36
C TYR A 553 -13.51 8.50 18.55
N ASN A 554 -13.69 9.05 17.34
CA ASN A 554 -12.58 9.49 16.52
C ASN A 554 -11.77 10.63 17.15
N GLU A 555 -12.44 11.58 17.80
CA GLU A 555 -11.75 12.64 18.56
C GLU A 555 -10.95 12.06 19.74
N PHE A 556 -11.49 11.03 20.38
CA PHE A 556 -10.89 10.34 21.52
C PHE A 556 -9.65 9.53 21.14
N THR A 557 -9.74 8.70 20.09
CA THR A 557 -8.70 7.76 19.69
C THR A 557 -7.68 8.34 18.74
N GLY A 558 -8.06 9.33 17.93
CA GLY A 558 -7.17 9.99 16.98
C GLY A 558 -5.99 10.72 17.63
N PRO A 559 -4.96 11.07 16.84
CA PRO A 559 -3.78 11.77 17.33
C PRO A 559 -4.07 13.18 17.84
N GLU A 560 -3.12 13.75 18.57
CA GLU A 560 -3.08 15.20 18.87
C GLU A 560 -2.30 15.93 17.78
N ASP A 561 -2.56 17.23 17.57
CA ASP A 561 -1.82 18.03 16.57
C ASP A 561 -0.30 17.94 16.76
N GLY A 562 0.40 17.54 15.71
CA GLY A 562 1.87 17.47 15.65
C GLY A 562 2.53 18.71 15.04
N ILE A 563 3.85 18.61 14.85
CA ILE A 563 4.64 19.54 14.01
C ILE A 563 4.22 19.41 12.55
N MET A 564 3.96 18.18 12.11
CA MET A 564 3.49 17.81 10.78
C MET A 564 2.80 16.45 10.85
N SER A 565 1.85 16.22 9.95
CA SER A 565 1.30 14.90 9.69
C SER A 565 1.27 14.56 8.20
N PHE A 566 1.20 13.27 7.88
CA PHE A 566 1.06 12.74 6.53
C PHE A 566 0.42 11.35 6.55
N GLU A 567 -0.05 10.89 5.40
CA GLU A 567 -0.70 9.59 5.23
C GLU A 567 0.22 8.61 4.51
N VAL A 568 0.12 7.33 4.85
CA VAL A 568 0.85 6.24 4.19
C VAL A 568 -0.12 5.11 3.85
N ILE A 569 -0.20 4.78 2.57
CA ILE A 569 -1.03 3.73 2.00
C ILE A 569 -0.17 2.82 1.12
N SER A 570 -0.66 1.63 0.75
CA SER A 570 0.04 0.73 -0.17
C SER A 570 -0.93 -0.16 -0.93
N ASP A 571 -0.46 -0.82 -1.99
CA ASP A 571 -1.12 -1.95 -2.65
C ASP A 571 -2.56 -1.62 -3.09
N ALA A 572 -2.70 -0.50 -3.80
CA ALA A 572 -3.97 -0.04 -4.35
C ALA A 572 -4.48 -0.95 -5.48
N HIS A 573 -3.58 -1.62 -6.19
CA HIS A 573 -3.88 -2.57 -7.28
C HIS A 573 -4.99 -2.09 -8.21
N ILE A 574 -4.85 -0.85 -8.69
CA ILE A 574 -5.83 -0.25 -9.59
C ILE A 574 -6.00 -1.13 -10.82
N SER A 575 -7.27 -1.35 -11.19
CA SER A 575 -7.69 -2.35 -12.18
C SER A 575 -8.06 -1.76 -13.54
N GLY A 576 -7.88 -0.44 -13.70
CA GLY A 576 -8.11 0.31 -14.93
C GLY A 576 -8.62 1.71 -14.63
N THR A 577 -9.31 2.32 -15.59
CA THR A 577 -9.87 3.68 -15.46
C THR A 577 -11.32 3.71 -14.96
N ASN A 578 -11.91 2.56 -14.62
CA ASN A 578 -13.28 2.49 -14.10
C ASN A 578 -13.29 2.75 -12.60
N ASN A 579 -13.72 3.94 -12.18
CA ASN A 579 -13.77 4.33 -10.76
C ASN A 579 -14.72 3.46 -9.93
N SER A 580 -15.76 2.86 -10.52
CA SER A 580 -16.65 1.94 -9.81
C SER A 580 -16.05 0.54 -9.60
N ALA A 581 -14.88 0.24 -10.17
CA ALA A 581 -14.20 -1.01 -9.89
C ALA A 581 -13.74 -1.01 -8.43
N SER A 582 -13.89 -2.14 -7.72
CA SER A 582 -13.66 -2.18 -6.27
C SER A 582 -12.29 -1.63 -5.84
N PRO A 583 -11.14 -1.96 -6.46
CA PRO A 583 -9.85 -1.39 -6.05
C PRO A 583 -9.78 0.14 -6.24
N ASN A 584 -10.39 0.64 -7.32
CA ASN A 584 -10.43 2.07 -7.62
C ASN A 584 -11.29 2.84 -6.62
N GLN A 585 -12.49 2.33 -6.33
CA GLN A 585 -13.40 2.97 -5.37
C GLN A 585 -12.78 3.04 -3.98
N LYS A 586 -12.09 1.98 -3.54
CA LYS A 586 -11.38 1.94 -2.26
C LYS A 586 -10.35 3.07 -2.11
N LEU A 587 -9.55 3.30 -3.16
CA LEU A 587 -8.60 4.42 -3.16
C LEU A 587 -9.31 5.77 -3.22
N ILE A 588 -10.40 5.89 -3.98
CA ILE A 588 -11.20 7.13 -4.04
C ILE A 588 -11.74 7.47 -2.66
N ASP A 589 -12.38 6.52 -1.98
CA ASP A 589 -12.92 6.67 -0.64
C ASP A 589 -11.82 7.10 0.34
N ALA A 590 -10.65 6.48 0.28
CA ALA A 590 -9.51 6.85 1.12
C ALA A 590 -9.01 8.27 0.83
N MET A 591 -8.86 8.65 -0.44
CA MET A 591 -8.44 10.01 -0.80
C MET A 591 -9.49 11.06 -0.41
N GLU A 592 -10.78 10.73 -0.49
CA GLU A 592 -11.87 11.58 -0.02
C GLU A 592 -11.85 11.71 1.51
N ASP A 593 -11.65 10.62 2.25
CA ASP A 593 -11.49 10.63 3.71
C ASP A 593 -10.30 11.54 4.10
N ILE A 594 -9.12 11.30 3.53
CA ILE A 594 -7.91 12.10 3.77
C ILE A 594 -8.11 13.58 3.42
N ALA A 595 -8.84 13.87 2.34
CA ALA A 595 -9.12 15.25 1.92
C ALA A 595 -10.13 15.97 2.82
N ASN A 596 -11.04 15.23 3.44
CA ASN A 596 -12.16 15.78 4.22
C ASN A 596 -11.89 15.81 5.73
N ASP A 597 -11.06 14.92 6.26
CA ASP A 597 -11.00 14.69 7.70
C ASP A 597 -9.93 15.53 8.45
N TYR A 598 -10.43 16.26 9.45
CA TYR A 598 -9.81 17.14 10.44
C TYR A 598 -8.80 18.24 9.99
N ALA A 599 -9.29 19.48 10.03
CA ALA A 599 -8.60 20.73 10.39
C ALA A 599 -7.09 20.85 10.06
N SER A 600 -6.73 20.94 8.78
CA SER A 600 -5.46 21.50 8.27
C SER A 600 -4.17 20.96 8.91
N GLY A 601 -3.54 19.96 8.30
CA GLY A 601 -2.21 19.53 8.72
C GLY A 601 -1.52 18.46 7.87
N VAL A 602 -2.28 17.62 7.18
CA VAL A 602 -1.72 16.58 6.30
C VAL A 602 -0.93 17.26 5.19
N SER A 603 0.37 17.01 5.20
CA SER A 603 1.33 17.64 4.28
C SER A 603 1.64 16.75 3.08
N ALA A 604 1.49 15.43 3.23
CA ALA A 604 1.78 14.47 2.17
C ALA A 604 0.90 13.21 2.23
N VAL A 605 0.82 12.51 1.09
CA VAL A 605 0.29 11.15 0.97
C VAL A 605 1.33 10.28 0.26
N LEU A 606 1.76 9.22 0.93
CA LEU A 606 2.75 8.27 0.43
C LEU A 606 2.04 6.98 0.00
N ASN A 607 2.33 6.50 -1.21
CA ASN A 607 1.98 5.16 -1.64
C ASN A 607 3.23 4.30 -1.75
N CYS A 608 3.29 3.22 -0.96
CA CYS A 608 4.44 2.33 -0.88
C CYS A 608 4.60 1.35 -2.06
N GLY A 609 3.77 1.44 -3.09
CA GLY A 609 3.91 0.67 -4.33
C GLY A 609 2.71 -0.23 -4.62
N ASP A 610 2.80 -0.98 -5.70
CA ASP A 610 1.70 -1.77 -6.26
C ASP A 610 0.44 -0.91 -6.47
N TYR A 611 0.66 0.27 -7.07
CA TYR A 611 -0.42 1.17 -7.44
C TYR A 611 -1.27 0.58 -8.58
N SER A 612 -0.71 -0.32 -9.39
CA SER A 612 -1.37 -1.06 -10.46
C SER A 612 -1.41 -2.56 -10.19
N ASN A 613 -2.29 -3.29 -10.87
CA ASN A 613 -2.34 -4.75 -10.74
C ASN A 613 -1.47 -5.49 -11.78
N TYR A 614 -1.32 -4.95 -12.99
CA TYR A 614 -0.57 -5.60 -14.07
C TYR A 614 0.35 -4.65 -14.85
N ALA A 615 0.78 -3.53 -14.24
CA ALA A 615 1.58 -2.49 -14.87
C ALA A 615 0.96 -1.91 -16.15
N SER A 616 -0.32 -2.14 -16.42
CA SER A 616 -0.91 -1.77 -17.71
C SER A 616 -1.11 -0.25 -17.80
N GLU A 617 -1.11 0.24 -19.03
CA GLU A 617 -1.33 1.67 -19.31
C GLU A 617 -2.62 2.19 -18.68
N SER A 618 -3.72 1.44 -18.79
CA SER A 618 -5.02 1.84 -18.26
C SER A 618 -5.08 1.83 -16.73
N GLU A 619 -4.31 0.95 -16.09
CA GLU A 619 -4.26 0.86 -14.62
C GLU A 619 -3.41 2.00 -14.05
N THR A 620 -2.24 2.25 -14.65
CA THR A 620 -1.38 3.39 -14.30
C THR A 620 -2.14 4.70 -14.49
N GLN A 621 -2.77 4.89 -15.66
CA GLN A 621 -3.62 6.04 -15.90
C GLN A 621 -4.77 6.15 -14.89
N GLY A 622 -5.40 5.03 -14.53
CA GLY A 622 -6.47 4.97 -13.54
C GLY A 622 -6.02 5.49 -12.18
N TYR A 623 -4.88 5.03 -11.69
CA TYR A 623 -4.29 5.47 -10.42
C TYR A 623 -4.02 6.98 -10.43
N PHE A 624 -3.27 7.45 -11.44
CA PHE A 624 -2.92 8.87 -11.53
C PHE A 624 -4.14 9.79 -11.77
N ASN A 625 -5.20 9.29 -12.41
CA ASN A 625 -6.48 10.04 -12.52
C ASN A 625 -7.16 10.20 -11.15
N ILE A 626 -7.07 9.22 -10.26
CA ILE A 626 -7.68 9.26 -8.92
C ILE A 626 -6.95 10.26 -8.02
N ILE A 627 -5.62 10.29 -8.05
CA ILE A 627 -4.82 11.17 -7.19
C ILE A 627 -4.67 12.60 -7.73
N ALA A 628 -4.78 12.80 -9.06
CA ALA A 628 -4.57 14.11 -9.69
C ALA A 628 -5.40 15.27 -9.14
N PRO A 629 -6.67 15.10 -8.71
CA PRO A 629 -7.45 16.16 -8.08
C PRO A 629 -6.86 16.68 -6.77
N TYR A 630 -6.05 15.88 -6.08
CA TYR A 630 -5.51 16.17 -4.74
C TYR A 630 -4.08 16.71 -4.75
N LYS A 631 -3.42 16.76 -5.91
CA LYS A 631 -2.01 17.15 -6.04
C LYS A 631 -1.67 18.57 -5.59
N ASP A 632 -2.66 19.48 -5.62
CA ASP A 632 -2.49 20.85 -5.14
C ASP A 632 -2.83 20.99 -3.65
N GLN A 633 -3.40 19.94 -3.04
CA GLN A 633 -3.73 19.85 -1.62
C GLN A 633 -2.62 19.17 -0.82
N PHE A 634 -1.99 18.14 -1.38
CA PHE A 634 -0.95 17.33 -0.73
C PHE A 634 0.27 17.16 -1.64
N GLU A 635 1.45 17.02 -1.02
CA GLU A 635 2.58 16.39 -1.71
C GLU A 635 2.29 14.89 -1.84
N ILE A 636 2.27 14.36 -3.05
CA ILE A 636 2.01 12.94 -3.28
C ILE A 636 3.30 12.25 -3.71
N LEU A 637 3.67 11.18 -3.03
CA LEU A 637 4.86 10.38 -3.30
C LEU A 637 4.42 8.95 -3.61
N THR A 638 4.76 8.41 -4.77
CA THR A 638 4.35 7.07 -5.20
C THR A 638 5.59 6.25 -5.52
N ALA A 639 5.83 5.17 -4.79
CA ALA A 639 6.83 4.16 -5.12
C ALA A 639 6.29 3.17 -6.16
N MET A 640 7.18 2.40 -6.78
CA MET A 640 6.87 1.25 -7.64
C MET A 640 6.97 -0.02 -6.81
N GLY A 641 5.95 -0.88 -6.94
CA GLY A 641 6.01 -2.25 -6.47
C GLY A 641 6.25 -3.25 -7.60
N ASN A 642 6.26 -4.54 -7.26
CA ASN A 642 6.53 -5.58 -8.25
C ASN A 642 5.41 -5.71 -9.29
N HIS A 643 4.16 -5.36 -8.94
CA HIS A 643 3.05 -5.33 -9.90
C HIS A 643 3.15 -4.17 -10.89
N ASP A 644 3.93 -3.14 -10.58
CA ASP A 644 4.10 -1.95 -11.43
C ASP A 644 5.20 -2.13 -12.50
N VAL A 645 6.09 -3.10 -12.30
CA VAL A 645 7.23 -3.34 -13.20
C VAL A 645 7.12 -4.64 -13.99
N ARG A 646 6.24 -5.56 -13.58
CA ARG A 646 6.17 -6.92 -14.13
C ARG A 646 5.21 -7.07 -15.31
N TRP A 647 5.38 -8.15 -16.07
CA TRP A 647 4.52 -8.63 -17.17
C TRP A 647 4.57 -7.88 -18.49
N LEU A 648 5.25 -6.73 -18.54
CA LEU A 648 5.35 -5.92 -19.74
C LEU A 648 6.21 -6.59 -20.81
N SER A 649 5.77 -6.45 -22.06
CA SER A 649 6.49 -7.04 -23.19
C SER A 649 7.78 -6.31 -23.54
N GLY A 650 7.87 -5.02 -23.22
CA GLY A 650 9.08 -4.20 -23.31
C GLY A 650 9.99 -4.29 -22.07
N GLY A 651 9.60 -5.05 -21.04
CA GLY A 651 10.38 -5.22 -19.80
C GLY A 651 10.57 -3.91 -19.05
N TRP A 652 11.71 -3.80 -18.35
CA TRP A 652 12.09 -2.64 -17.52
C TRP A 652 11.94 -1.28 -18.23
N GLU A 653 12.46 -1.12 -19.45
CA GLU A 653 12.40 0.16 -20.17
C GLU A 653 10.95 0.66 -20.38
N GLU A 654 10.00 -0.27 -20.56
CA GLU A 654 8.59 0.07 -20.69
C GLU A 654 7.96 0.40 -19.33
N ALA A 655 8.33 -0.30 -18.26
CA ALA A 655 7.89 -0.03 -16.90
C ALA A 655 8.33 1.35 -16.43
N GLU A 656 9.64 1.60 -16.45
CA GLU A 656 10.25 2.85 -16.00
C GLU A 656 9.76 4.03 -16.84
N GLY A 657 9.72 3.87 -18.16
CA GLY A 657 9.22 4.92 -19.06
C GLY A 657 7.77 5.30 -18.76
N ARG A 658 6.91 4.32 -18.43
CA ARG A 658 5.51 4.57 -18.05
C ARG A 658 5.42 5.25 -16.69
N TYR A 659 6.16 4.76 -15.70
CA TYR A 659 6.18 5.38 -14.38
C TYR A 659 6.61 6.84 -14.46
N LEU A 660 7.71 7.14 -15.16
CA LEU A 660 8.19 8.51 -15.36
C LEU A 660 7.17 9.36 -16.12
N GLU A 661 6.51 8.84 -17.16
CA GLU A 661 5.49 9.59 -17.92
C GLU A 661 4.37 10.15 -17.04
N TYR A 662 3.91 9.36 -16.05
CA TYR A 662 2.80 9.76 -15.19
C TYR A 662 3.23 10.41 -13.87
N ASN A 663 4.38 10.00 -13.31
CA ASN A 663 4.82 10.43 -11.99
C ASN A 663 5.71 11.68 -12.02
N GLN A 664 6.27 12.09 -13.17
CA GLN A 664 7.21 13.21 -13.26
C GLN A 664 6.71 14.50 -12.59
N ASP A 665 5.42 14.81 -12.74
CA ASP A 665 4.80 16.00 -12.14
C ASP A 665 4.82 15.99 -10.59
N TYR A 666 5.00 14.81 -9.99
CA TYR A 666 5.05 14.59 -8.55
C TYR A 666 6.47 14.42 -8.00
N MET A 667 7.50 14.31 -8.86
CA MET A 667 8.88 14.01 -8.46
C MET A 667 9.76 15.25 -8.27
N GLY A 668 9.21 16.46 -8.38
CA GLY A 668 9.96 17.70 -8.15
C GLY A 668 11.09 17.92 -9.15
N ASP A 669 12.28 18.29 -8.65
CA ASP A 669 13.47 18.61 -9.45
C ASP A 669 14.31 17.37 -9.86
N THR A 670 13.71 16.18 -9.78
CA THR A 670 14.39 14.90 -10.12
C THR A 670 14.89 14.90 -11.58
N PRO A 671 16.14 14.48 -11.83
CA PRO A 671 16.70 14.40 -13.18
C PRO A 671 15.88 13.52 -14.15
N ASP A 672 15.80 13.95 -15.42
CA ASP A 672 15.15 13.17 -16.48
C ASP A 672 15.74 11.75 -16.56
N GLY A 673 14.87 10.73 -16.44
CA GLY A 673 15.27 9.32 -16.54
C GLY A 673 15.66 8.67 -15.21
N GLN A 674 15.60 9.40 -14.08
CA GLN A 674 15.82 8.85 -12.75
C GLN A 674 14.47 8.50 -12.10
N SER A 675 14.28 7.24 -11.71
CA SER A 675 13.01 6.74 -11.15
C SER A 675 12.92 6.85 -9.63
N TYR A 676 14.03 6.86 -8.89
CA TYR A 676 14.08 7.13 -7.45
C TYR A 676 14.25 8.64 -7.17
N PHE A 677 13.67 9.14 -6.09
CA PHE A 677 13.62 10.57 -5.82
C PHE A 677 13.37 10.89 -4.35
N ASP A 678 13.64 12.13 -3.96
CA ASP A 678 13.39 12.63 -2.62
C ASP A 678 12.63 13.96 -2.62
N LYS A 679 12.08 14.32 -1.46
CA LYS A 679 11.47 15.61 -1.19
C LYS A 679 11.72 16.06 0.23
N TRP A 680 11.90 17.37 0.38
CA TRP A 680 11.89 18.05 1.68
C TRP A 680 10.50 18.63 1.95
N ILE A 681 9.79 18.07 2.93
CA ILE A 681 8.41 18.46 3.27
C ILE A 681 8.38 18.85 4.75
N GLY A 682 7.89 20.05 5.06
CA GLY A 682 7.85 20.55 6.44
C GLY A 682 9.23 20.64 7.13
N GLY A 683 10.33 20.59 6.38
CA GLY A 683 11.70 20.53 6.90
C GLY A 683 12.23 19.13 7.21
N TYR A 684 11.48 18.07 6.86
CA TYR A 684 11.89 16.67 7.02
C TYR A 684 12.08 16.03 5.65
N HIS A 685 12.93 15.00 5.60
CA HIS A 685 13.34 14.36 4.36
C HIS A 685 12.48 13.12 4.09
N PHE A 686 11.93 13.06 2.89
CA PHE A 686 11.13 11.94 2.38
C PHE A 686 11.85 11.36 1.17
N ILE A 687 12.17 10.08 1.20
CA ILE A 687 12.98 9.39 0.19
C ILE A 687 12.16 8.23 -0.37
N VAL A 688 12.04 8.17 -1.69
CA VAL A 688 11.38 7.09 -2.42
C VAL A 688 12.43 6.30 -3.18
N LEU A 689 12.68 5.09 -2.70
CA LEU A 689 13.46 4.07 -3.38
C LEU A 689 12.55 3.26 -4.28
N ASN A 690 13.05 2.88 -5.45
CA ASN A 690 12.28 2.13 -6.42
C ASN A 690 13.08 0.94 -6.90
N THR A 691 12.45 -0.24 -7.01
CA THR A 691 13.13 -1.35 -7.65
C THR A 691 13.52 -0.95 -9.08
N GLN A 692 14.78 -1.15 -9.41
CA GLN A 692 15.30 -1.12 -10.76
C GLN A 692 15.27 -2.55 -11.29
N TRP A 693 14.81 -2.73 -12.54
CA TRP A 693 14.45 -4.01 -13.18
C TRP A 693 13.07 -4.58 -12.84
N ASP A 694 12.51 -5.28 -13.83
CA ASP A 694 11.22 -5.98 -13.80
C ASP A 694 11.31 -7.33 -13.06
N THR A 695 11.95 -7.31 -11.89
CA THR A 695 12.06 -8.49 -11.02
C THR A 695 10.69 -8.90 -10.49
N LYS A 696 10.55 -10.20 -10.21
CA LYS A 696 9.24 -10.83 -10.01
C LYS A 696 8.52 -10.40 -8.73
N ASP A 697 9.19 -10.63 -7.61
CA ASP A 697 8.69 -10.43 -6.23
C ASP A 697 9.87 -9.96 -5.33
N ARG A 698 10.83 -9.23 -5.91
CA ARG A 698 12.09 -8.80 -5.28
C ARG A 698 12.34 -7.33 -5.60
N ALA A 699 13.32 -6.72 -4.94
CA ALA A 699 13.82 -5.40 -5.29
C ALA A 699 15.28 -5.51 -5.71
N TYR A 700 15.70 -4.64 -6.62
CA TYR A 700 17.11 -4.39 -6.90
C TYR A 700 17.34 -2.88 -6.95
N LEU A 701 18.32 -2.40 -6.22
CA LEU A 701 18.78 -1.01 -6.23
C LEU A 701 20.15 -1.01 -6.90
N SER A 702 20.36 -0.24 -7.97
CA SER A 702 21.68 -0.17 -8.58
C SER A 702 22.73 0.36 -7.59
N PRO A 703 24.03 0.07 -7.79
CA PRO A 703 25.09 0.73 -7.02
C PRO A 703 24.97 2.26 -7.03
N GLU A 704 24.50 2.86 -8.13
CA GLU A 704 24.24 4.30 -8.21
C GLU A 704 23.07 4.75 -7.32
N GLU A 705 21.98 3.99 -7.25
CA GLU A 705 20.85 4.31 -6.37
C GLU A 705 21.21 4.12 -4.89
N LEU A 706 22.03 3.12 -4.56
CA LEU A 706 22.51 2.91 -3.19
C LEU A 706 23.44 4.02 -2.71
N ASP A 707 24.41 4.44 -3.54
CA ASP A 707 25.24 5.60 -3.25
C ASP A 707 24.37 6.86 -3.09
N TRP A 708 23.43 7.08 -4.02
CA TRP A 708 22.51 8.20 -3.95
C TRP A 708 21.69 8.14 -2.66
N PHE A 709 21.23 6.96 -2.25
CA PHE A 709 20.46 6.78 -1.03
C PHE A 709 21.28 7.15 0.22
N GLU A 710 22.52 6.67 0.31
CA GLU A 710 23.42 7.00 1.41
C GLU A 710 23.76 8.50 1.45
N GLU A 711 24.09 9.10 0.30
CA GLU A 711 24.36 10.53 0.18
C GLU A 711 23.13 11.37 0.56
N THR A 712 21.94 10.95 0.12
CA THR A 712 20.67 11.62 0.38
C THR A 712 20.31 11.54 1.86
N LEU A 713 20.48 10.38 2.51
CA LEU A 713 20.27 10.24 3.95
C LEU A 713 21.19 11.13 4.78
N ALA A 714 22.41 11.41 4.30
CA ALA A 714 23.37 12.28 4.98
C ALA A 714 22.97 13.76 5.01
N GLU A 715 22.09 14.19 4.10
CA GLU A 715 21.72 15.60 3.94
C GLU A 715 20.94 16.14 5.15
N ASP A 716 21.55 17.06 5.91
CA ASP A 716 20.95 17.63 7.14
C ASP A 716 20.46 16.56 8.14
N ALA A 717 21.13 15.40 8.14
CA ALA A 717 20.87 14.29 9.05
C ALA A 717 21.13 14.71 10.49
N SER A 718 20.22 14.32 11.39
CA SER A 718 20.37 14.49 12.82
C SER A 718 19.70 13.32 13.55
N PRO A 719 20.32 12.76 14.60
CA PRO A 719 19.73 11.69 15.39
C PRO A 719 18.46 12.11 16.14
N ASP A 720 18.14 13.40 16.20
CA ASP A 720 16.91 13.92 16.82
C ASP A 720 15.81 14.26 15.79
N LYS A 721 16.00 13.94 14.50
CA LYS A 721 15.11 14.33 13.41
C LYS A 721 14.83 13.15 12.48
N PRO A 722 13.58 12.64 12.41
CA PRO A 722 13.27 11.47 11.59
C PRO A 722 13.47 11.72 10.10
N ILE A 723 13.84 10.66 9.39
CA ILE A 723 13.88 10.58 7.92
C ILE A 723 12.88 9.52 7.49
N PHE A 724 12.05 9.79 6.48
CA PHE A 724 11.01 8.88 6.03
C PHE A 724 11.41 8.24 4.70
N VAL A 725 11.48 6.91 4.68
CA VAL A 725 11.95 6.15 3.50
C VAL A 725 10.84 5.22 3.04
N VAL A 726 10.67 5.09 1.73
CA VAL A 726 9.73 4.15 1.12
C VAL A 726 10.49 3.20 0.22
N LEU A 727 10.24 1.90 0.37
CA LEU A 727 10.59 0.84 -0.58
C LEU A 727 9.47 -0.18 -0.54
N HIS A 728 9.01 -0.68 -1.68
CA HIS A 728 7.85 -1.57 -1.67
C HIS A 728 8.10 -2.89 -0.93
N GLN A 729 9.17 -3.61 -1.28
CA GLN A 729 9.46 -4.92 -0.69
C GLN A 729 10.14 -4.77 0.68
N PRO A 730 9.71 -5.53 1.70
CA PRO A 730 10.33 -5.50 3.02
C PRO A 730 11.73 -6.11 3.02
N LEU A 731 12.52 -5.73 4.02
CA LEU A 731 13.79 -6.40 4.31
C LEU A 731 13.55 -7.69 5.11
N TYR A 732 14.50 -8.63 5.12
CA TYR A 732 14.44 -9.84 5.91
C TYR A 732 14.33 -9.52 7.41
N ASP A 733 13.49 -10.29 8.11
CA ASP A 733 13.31 -10.29 9.57
C ASP A 733 12.83 -8.95 10.18
N THR A 734 12.18 -8.10 9.38
CA THR A 734 11.61 -6.82 9.82
C THR A 734 10.29 -6.98 10.57
N TYR A 735 9.42 -7.88 10.14
CA TYR A 735 8.13 -8.17 10.79
C TYR A 735 7.62 -9.56 10.37
N THR A 736 6.52 -10.01 10.97
CA THR A 736 5.83 -11.26 10.58
C THR A 736 5.62 -11.31 9.06
N ASN A 737 5.77 -12.48 8.44
CA ASN A 737 5.66 -12.70 6.98
C ASN A 737 6.66 -11.98 6.04
N SER A 738 7.45 -10.99 6.49
CA SER A 738 8.47 -10.29 5.67
C SER A 738 9.39 -11.23 4.87
N ASN A 739 9.78 -12.36 5.48
CA ASN A 739 10.65 -13.36 4.87
C ASN A 739 10.01 -14.16 3.71
N ALA A 740 8.69 -14.09 3.52
CA ALA A 740 8.03 -14.73 2.40
C ALA A 740 8.44 -14.10 1.07
N TRP A 741 8.51 -12.76 1.04
CA TRP A 741 8.78 -11.97 -0.17
C TRP A 741 9.68 -10.74 0.10
N PRO A 742 10.92 -10.91 0.59
CA PRO A 742 11.76 -9.76 0.95
C PRO A 742 12.53 -9.21 -0.25
N ALA A 743 13.07 -7.99 -0.13
CA ALA A 743 13.84 -7.28 -1.14
C ALA A 743 14.88 -8.16 -1.85
N GLY A 744 15.64 -8.97 -1.11
CA GLY A 744 16.47 -10.04 -1.69
C GLY A 744 17.96 -9.84 -1.46
N ALA A 745 18.76 -9.86 -2.53
CA ALA A 745 20.21 -10.00 -2.46
C ALA A 745 20.96 -8.83 -1.79
N GLN A 746 20.33 -7.65 -1.72
CA GLN A 746 20.94 -6.42 -1.18
C GLN A 746 20.48 -6.09 0.23
N ASP A 747 19.81 -7.03 0.91
CA ASP A 747 19.22 -6.82 2.23
C ASP A 747 20.22 -6.29 3.25
N HIS A 748 21.36 -6.97 3.42
CA HIS A 748 22.41 -6.52 4.32
C HIS A 748 22.98 -5.15 3.91
N GLN A 749 23.18 -4.90 2.61
CA GLN A 749 23.72 -3.64 2.13
C GLN A 749 22.80 -2.45 2.44
N ILE A 750 21.48 -2.62 2.25
CA ILE A 750 20.48 -1.60 2.59
C ILE A 750 20.46 -1.36 4.12
N LYS A 751 20.49 -2.43 4.91
CA LYS A 751 20.53 -2.32 6.38
C LYS A 751 21.79 -1.61 6.87
N GLU A 752 22.94 -1.87 6.25
CA GLU A 752 24.19 -1.18 6.61
C GLU A 752 24.08 0.33 6.42
N ILE A 753 23.55 0.80 5.29
CA ILE A 753 23.29 2.21 5.06
C ILE A 753 22.33 2.75 6.14
N LEU A 754 21.23 2.05 6.40
CA LEU A 754 20.24 2.46 7.39
C LEU A 754 20.76 2.48 8.84
N ARG A 755 21.72 1.62 9.21
CA ARG A 755 22.33 1.60 10.56
C ARG A 755 23.09 2.87 10.87
N ASP A 756 23.61 3.55 9.85
CA ASP A 756 24.29 4.84 10.03
C ASP A 756 23.27 5.99 10.22
N TYR A 757 21.98 5.73 9.96
CA TYR A 757 20.86 6.68 10.12
C TYR A 757 19.66 6.05 10.86
N PRO A 758 19.82 5.64 12.14
CA PRO A 758 18.80 4.88 12.90
C PRO A 758 17.53 5.69 13.21
N GLN A 759 17.53 7.01 12.95
CA GLN A 759 16.35 7.87 12.97
C GLN A 759 15.37 7.61 11.81
N THR A 760 15.72 6.72 10.88
CA THR A 760 14.89 6.41 9.71
C THR A 760 13.62 5.65 10.09
N VAL A 761 12.51 6.01 9.44
CA VAL A 761 11.25 5.28 9.46
C VAL A 761 10.98 4.79 8.04
N MET A 762 11.07 3.48 7.84
CA MET A 762 10.94 2.84 6.54
C MET A 762 9.56 2.18 6.40
N PHE A 763 8.84 2.55 5.35
CA PHE A 763 7.51 2.02 5.03
C PHE A 763 7.60 1.04 3.86
N ASN A 764 7.03 -0.16 4.08
CA ASN A 764 6.98 -1.25 3.12
C ASN A 764 5.54 -1.72 2.94
N GLY A 765 5.18 -2.15 1.73
CA GLY A 765 3.90 -2.78 1.42
C GLY A 765 4.06 -4.27 1.18
N HIS A 766 3.53 -4.77 0.06
CA HIS A 766 3.86 -6.05 -0.58
C HIS A 766 3.33 -7.31 0.11
N ILE A 767 3.30 -7.34 1.45
CA ILE A 767 2.97 -8.53 2.23
C ILE A 767 1.46 -8.73 2.38
N HIS A 768 0.68 -7.65 2.33
CA HIS A 768 -0.78 -7.67 2.48
C HIS A 768 -1.22 -8.22 3.85
N ASP A 769 -0.51 -7.82 4.90
CA ASP A 769 -0.88 -8.12 6.28
C ASP A 769 -2.01 -7.15 6.70
N GLY A 770 -3.15 -7.71 7.11
CA GLY A 770 -4.31 -6.98 7.61
C GLY A 770 -4.38 -6.96 9.13
N LEU A 771 -5.53 -6.56 9.68
CA LEU A 771 -5.69 -6.52 11.14
C LEU A 771 -5.42 -7.91 11.76
N GLY A 772 -4.59 -7.94 12.79
CA GLY A 772 -4.13 -9.13 13.49
C GLY A 772 -2.79 -9.65 12.98
N ALA A 773 -2.28 -9.12 11.87
CA ALA A 773 -0.97 -9.46 11.30
C ALA A 773 -0.03 -8.25 11.19
N ILE A 774 -0.56 -7.03 10.98
CA ILE A 774 0.23 -5.79 10.87
C ILE A 774 1.18 -5.61 12.07
N GLU A 775 2.44 -5.31 11.78
CA GLU A 775 3.48 -5.06 12.78
C GLU A 775 4.33 -3.82 12.46
N VAL A 776 4.76 -3.12 13.50
CA VAL A 776 5.78 -2.07 13.42
C VAL A 776 6.91 -2.41 14.38
N LYS A 777 8.15 -2.43 13.88
CA LYS A 777 9.32 -2.89 14.66
C LYS A 777 10.42 -1.84 14.65
N GLN A 778 10.84 -1.43 15.84
CA GLN A 778 12.06 -0.64 16.02
C GLN A 778 13.28 -1.57 16.02
N THR A 779 14.24 -1.31 15.13
CA THR A 779 15.49 -2.05 14.95
C THR A 779 16.69 -1.12 15.16
N ASP A 780 17.90 -1.68 15.09
CA ASP A 780 19.15 -0.92 15.08
C ASP A 780 19.41 -0.15 13.77
N TYR A 781 18.55 -0.35 12.77
CA TYR A 781 18.60 0.29 11.44
C TYR A 781 17.30 1.07 11.14
N GLY A 782 16.61 1.54 12.17
CA GLY A 782 15.40 2.37 12.04
C GLY A 782 14.12 1.66 12.46
N VAL A 783 12.99 2.30 12.15
CA VAL A 783 11.65 1.76 12.41
C VAL A 783 11.07 1.19 11.13
N MET A 784 10.81 -0.11 11.11
CA MET A 784 10.27 -0.83 9.96
C MET A 784 8.74 -0.93 10.11
N VAL A 785 8.01 -0.44 9.11
CA VAL A 785 6.55 -0.31 9.15
C VAL A 785 5.94 -1.16 8.04
N ASP A 786 5.12 -2.13 8.45
CA ASP A 786 4.30 -2.95 7.56
C ASP A 786 3.00 -2.21 7.22
N VAL A 787 2.87 -1.71 5.99
CA VAL A 787 1.71 -0.94 5.54
C VAL A 787 0.69 -1.89 4.90
N PRO A 788 -0.55 -1.94 5.42
CA PRO A 788 -1.58 -2.83 4.88
C PRO A 788 -2.03 -2.42 3.49
N GLY A 789 -2.63 -3.37 2.78
CA GLY A 789 -3.12 -3.15 1.42
C GLY A 789 -4.43 -2.38 1.37
N MET A 790 -4.47 -1.38 0.48
CA MET A 790 -5.67 -0.59 0.19
C MET A 790 -6.73 -1.43 -0.51
N ASN A 791 -6.34 -2.34 -1.41
CA ASN A 791 -7.29 -3.21 -2.10
C ASN A 791 -7.81 -4.36 -1.22
N SER A 792 -6.93 -5.15 -0.63
CA SER A 792 -7.28 -6.31 0.21
C SER A 792 -6.05 -6.81 0.96
N ASN A 793 -6.26 -7.63 1.98
CA ASN A 793 -5.19 -8.26 2.75
C ASN A 793 -5.28 -9.79 2.71
N ASP A 794 -4.13 -10.47 2.67
CA ASP A 794 -3.98 -11.92 2.54
C ASP A 794 -3.88 -12.62 3.91
N TYR A 795 -3.34 -11.93 4.91
CA TYR A 795 -3.18 -12.43 6.27
C TYR A 795 -3.96 -11.57 7.27
N GLY A 796 -4.40 -12.17 8.38
CA GLY A 796 -5.27 -11.48 9.34
C GLY A 796 -6.68 -11.25 8.80
N ASP A 797 -7.28 -10.12 9.14
CA ASP A 797 -8.53 -9.63 8.52
C ASP A 797 -8.24 -9.14 7.09
N GLY A 798 -8.86 -9.78 6.10
CA GLY A 798 -8.63 -9.51 4.69
C GLY A 798 -9.26 -8.23 4.12
N ARG A 799 -9.93 -7.42 4.95
CA ARG A 799 -10.48 -6.13 4.50
C ARG A 799 -9.37 -5.17 4.06
N GLY A 800 -9.63 -4.40 3.00
CA GLY A 800 -8.76 -3.32 2.52
C GLY A 800 -9.14 -1.97 3.14
N GLN A 801 -8.80 -0.87 2.46
CA GLN A 801 -9.05 0.52 2.92
C GLN A 801 -8.42 0.83 4.28
N LEU A 802 -7.22 0.30 4.50
CA LEU A 802 -6.41 0.59 5.68
C LEU A 802 -5.17 1.37 5.28
N GLY A 803 -4.68 2.22 6.17
CA GLY A 803 -3.43 2.95 6.02
C GLY A 803 -3.02 3.61 7.33
N PHE A 804 -1.84 4.21 7.37
CA PHE A 804 -1.32 4.88 8.56
C PHE A 804 -1.37 6.39 8.41
N HIS A 805 -1.97 7.05 9.40
CA HIS A 805 -1.72 8.45 9.66
C HIS A 805 -0.46 8.58 10.52
N VAL A 806 0.49 9.37 10.05
CA VAL A 806 1.77 9.59 10.74
C VAL A 806 1.78 11.00 11.29
N THR A 807 2.00 11.14 12.60
CA THR A 807 2.18 12.44 13.26
C THR A 807 3.60 12.57 13.82
N VAL A 808 4.28 13.65 13.45
CA VAL A 808 5.62 14.00 13.93
C VAL A 808 5.51 15.00 15.08
N TYR A 809 6.11 14.68 16.22
CA TYR A 809 6.23 15.55 17.38
C TYR A 809 7.70 15.90 17.65
N ASP A 810 7.94 16.77 18.63
CA ASP A 810 9.28 17.04 19.14
C ASP A 810 9.83 15.77 19.84
N GLY A 811 10.87 15.16 19.25
CA GLY A 811 11.54 13.96 19.77
C GLY A 811 10.75 12.64 19.67
N LYS A 812 9.63 12.60 18.92
CA LYS A 812 8.79 11.39 18.79
C LYS A 812 8.03 11.38 17.47
N VAL A 813 7.76 10.20 16.93
CA VAL A 813 6.80 9.97 15.84
C VAL A 813 5.74 8.97 16.32
N ARG A 814 4.50 9.18 15.87
CA ARG A 814 3.35 8.32 16.14
C ARG A 814 2.70 7.88 14.84
N LEU A 815 2.34 6.61 14.75
CA LEU A 815 1.58 6.00 13.66
C LEU A 815 0.23 5.55 14.22
N ASP A 816 -0.85 6.01 13.60
CA ASP A 816 -2.22 5.63 13.94
C ASP A 816 -2.84 4.97 12.71
N LEU A 817 -3.29 3.71 12.84
CA LEU A 817 -3.96 3.04 11.74
C LEU A 817 -5.37 3.62 11.54
N ARG A 818 -5.68 3.95 10.29
CA ARG A 818 -6.95 4.50 9.84
C ARG A 818 -7.69 3.47 8.99
N ASP A 819 -8.96 3.25 9.31
CA ASP A 819 -9.92 2.52 8.49
C ASP A 819 -10.73 3.52 7.67
N TYR A 820 -10.32 3.73 6.42
CA TYR A 820 -10.94 4.69 5.53
C TYR A 820 -12.32 4.26 5.05
N ALA A 821 -12.64 2.96 5.08
CA ALA A 821 -13.98 2.48 4.69
C ALA A 821 -15.03 2.88 5.74
N ASN A 822 -14.62 2.85 7.00
CA ASN A 822 -15.48 3.15 8.11
C ASN A 822 -15.25 4.55 8.69
N ASP A 823 -14.31 5.37 8.20
CA ASP A 823 -13.94 6.66 8.80
C ASP A 823 -13.70 6.49 10.32
N GLU A 824 -12.82 5.55 10.70
CA GLU A 824 -12.55 5.22 12.10
C GLU A 824 -11.05 4.99 12.36
N TRP A 825 -10.58 5.40 13.53
CA TRP A 825 -9.25 5.03 14.02
C TRP A 825 -9.27 3.64 14.65
N VAL A 826 -8.28 2.80 14.31
CA VAL A 826 -8.12 1.47 14.87
C VAL A 826 -7.13 1.53 16.02
N SER A 827 -7.61 1.89 17.21
CA SER A 827 -6.77 2.30 18.35
C SER A 827 -5.77 1.23 18.83
N GLU A 828 -6.05 -0.05 18.57
CA GLU A 828 -5.17 -1.18 18.87
C GLU A 828 -3.87 -1.15 18.05
N TYR A 829 -3.85 -0.46 16.91
CA TYR A 829 -2.72 -0.31 15.99
C TYR A 829 -2.15 1.11 16.04
N THR A 830 -1.97 1.61 17.25
CA THR A 830 -1.25 2.86 17.52
C THR A 830 0.17 2.55 17.97
N TYR A 831 1.16 3.10 17.26
CA TYR A 831 2.58 2.90 17.55
C TYR A 831 3.26 4.24 17.82
N GLU A 832 4.10 4.30 18.84
CA GLU A 832 4.89 5.50 19.17
C GLU A 832 6.35 5.13 19.37
N PHE A 833 7.25 5.93 18.81
CA PHE A 833 8.69 5.73 18.93
C PHE A 833 9.41 7.06 19.13
N ALA A 834 10.39 7.03 20.04
CA ALA A 834 11.23 8.18 20.34
C ALA A 834 12.30 8.34 19.25
N ILE A 835 12.53 9.60 18.84
CA ILE A 835 13.58 9.98 17.90
C ILE A 835 14.60 10.80 18.68
N SER A 836 15.66 10.14 19.13
CA SER A 836 16.79 10.75 19.81
C SER A 836 17.96 9.78 19.91
N GLU A 837 19.20 10.28 19.92
CA GLU A 837 20.45 9.49 19.94
C GLU A 837 20.48 8.35 20.98
N GLY A 838 19.91 8.55 22.18
CA GLY A 838 19.89 7.54 23.24
C GLY A 838 18.70 6.57 23.23
N ALA A 839 17.79 6.69 22.26
CA ALA A 839 16.57 5.87 22.16
C ALA A 839 16.71 4.71 21.17
N TYR A 840 17.71 4.74 20.30
CA TYR A 840 17.92 3.72 19.27
C TYR A 840 18.51 2.44 19.87
N PRO A 841 18.04 1.26 19.42
CA PRO A 841 18.68 0.00 19.75
C PRO A 841 20.16 0.00 19.35
N GLU A 842 20.99 -0.69 20.13
CA GLU A 842 22.43 -0.80 19.86
C GLU A 842 22.67 -1.62 18.59
N GLY A 843 23.39 -1.03 17.63
CA GLY A 843 23.65 -1.58 16.29
C GLY A 843 25.12 -1.91 16.04
N LYS A 844 25.69 -1.30 15.00
CA LYS A 844 27.10 -1.45 14.60
C LYS A 844 28.00 -0.68 15.58
N THR A 845 28.88 -1.40 16.27
CA THR A 845 29.76 -0.87 17.33
C THR A 845 31.18 -0.59 16.86
N ALA A 846 31.64 -1.29 15.81
CA ALA A 846 32.89 -1.01 15.13
C ALA A 846 32.79 -1.44 13.66
N ASP A 847 33.42 -0.65 12.79
CA ASP A 847 33.54 -0.91 11.35
C ASP A 847 34.96 -0.52 10.93
N ILE A 848 35.84 -1.51 10.89
CA ILE A 848 37.29 -1.34 10.80
C ILE A 848 37.72 -1.61 9.34
N SER A 849 38.19 -0.56 8.68
CA SER A 849 38.77 -0.61 7.34
C SER A 849 40.31 -0.55 7.41
N PHE A 850 40.96 -1.11 6.37
CA PHE A 850 42.41 -1.07 6.19
C PHE A 850 42.87 -0.23 4.99
N ASP A 851 41.95 0.47 4.33
CA ASP A 851 42.17 1.16 3.04
C ASP A 851 43.25 2.25 3.08
N ASP A 852 43.42 2.89 4.24
CA ASP A 852 44.42 3.92 4.48
C ASP A 852 45.73 3.37 5.09
N GLU A 853 45.93 2.04 5.01
CA GLU A 853 47.05 1.31 5.62
C GLU A 853 47.07 1.44 7.17
N THR A 854 45.89 1.63 7.77
CA THR A 854 45.67 1.60 9.23
C THR A 854 44.57 0.60 9.59
N ALA A 855 44.07 0.60 10.83
CA ALA A 855 42.91 -0.21 11.23
C ALA A 855 41.92 0.69 11.96
N SER A 856 41.35 1.64 11.21
CA SER A 856 40.55 2.74 11.74
C SER A 856 39.06 2.39 11.80
N ASP A 857 38.39 2.76 12.90
CA ASP A 857 36.95 2.58 13.10
C ASP A 857 36.15 3.76 12.49
N SER A 858 35.28 3.46 11.53
CA SER A 858 34.46 4.46 10.85
C SER A 858 33.13 4.77 11.56
N THR A 859 32.73 4.01 12.59
CA THR A 859 31.45 4.21 13.30
C THR A 859 31.41 5.46 14.17
N GLY A 860 32.57 6.10 14.41
CA GLY A 860 32.68 7.24 15.31
C GLY A 860 32.67 6.89 16.80
N ASN A 861 32.60 5.60 17.15
CA ASN A 861 32.68 5.12 18.53
C ASN A 861 34.10 5.15 19.11
N GLY A 862 35.12 5.29 18.24
CA GLY A 862 36.52 5.36 18.64
C GLY A 862 37.10 4.00 19.00
N ASN A 863 36.56 2.93 18.38
CA ASN A 863 36.98 1.55 18.57
C ASN A 863 38.07 1.14 17.56
N ASP A 864 38.99 2.05 17.25
CA ASP A 864 40.14 1.78 16.37
C ASP A 864 40.87 0.50 16.83
N ALA A 865 41.18 -0.36 15.87
CA ALA A 865 42.00 -1.54 16.13
C ALA A 865 43.50 -1.20 15.98
N VAL A 866 44.35 -2.05 16.54
CA VAL A 866 45.80 -1.88 16.47
C VAL A 866 46.42 -3.07 15.75
N ILE A 867 47.12 -2.78 14.65
CA ILE A 867 47.94 -3.77 13.95
C ILE A 867 49.28 -3.88 14.69
N HIS A 868 49.60 -5.08 15.15
CA HIS A 868 50.88 -5.39 15.78
C HIS A 868 51.79 -6.15 14.83
N GLY A 869 53.10 -5.87 14.93
CA GLY A 869 54.13 -6.42 14.03
C GLY A 869 54.33 -5.59 12.76
N ASP A 870 55.29 -6.00 11.93
CA ASP A 870 55.56 -5.38 10.62
C ASP A 870 54.66 -6.03 9.55
N ALA A 871 53.34 -5.87 9.66
CA ALA A 871 52.37 -6.38 8.67
C ALA A 871 52.38 -5.51 7.39
N ASP A 872 52.17 -6.15 6.24
CA ASP A 872 52.08 -5.49 4.93
C ASP A 872 50.60 -5.37 4.49
N PHE A 873 50.32 -4.67 3.39
CA PHE A 873 48.97 -4.50 2.84
C PHE A 873 48.89 -5.01 1.40
N ALA A 874 47.74 -5.58 1.04
CA ALA A 874 47.43 -6.08 -0.29
C ALA A 874 46.08 -5.57 -0.79
N GLU A 875 45.71 -5.90 -2.02
CA GLU A 875 44.40 -5.56 -2.59
C GLU A 875 43.27 -6.26 -1.81
N GLY A 876 42.32 -5.46 -1.32
CA GLY A 876 41.14 -5.88 -0.55
C GLY A 876 40.04 -6.52 -1.39
N VAL A 877 38.93 -6.89 -0.75
CA VAL A 877 37.80 -7.57 -1.40
C VAL A 877 37.03 -6.68 -2.39
N ASP A 878 37.02 -5.37 -2.14
CA ASP A 878 36.31 -4.34 -2.88
C ASP A 878 37.23 -3.46 -3.77
N GLY A 879 38.52 -3.84 -3.86
CA GLY A 879 39.55 -3.06 -4.56
C GLY A 879 40.29 -2.06 -3.66
N GLY A 880 39.92 -1.97 -2.37
CA GLY A 880 40.64 -1.26 -1.32
C GLY A 880 41.92 -1.96 -0.86
N LYS A 881 42.29 -1.80 0.42
CA LYS A 881 43.41 -2.52 1.03
C LYS A 881 42.93 -3.49 2.09
N ALA A 882 43.54 -4.67 2.11
CA ALA A 882 43.44 -5.63 3.18
C ALA A 882 44.77 -5.76 3.93
N VAL A 883 44.71 -6.08 5.22
CA VAL A 883 45.91 -6.39 6.00
C VAL A 883 46.40 -7.80 5.66
N HIS A 884 47.70 -7.92 5.37
CA HIS A 884 48.38 -9.19 5.08
C HIS A 884 49.18 -9.63 6.30
N ILE A 885 48.79 -10.77 6.87
CA ILE A 885 49.48 -11.40 8.00
C ILE A 885 50.31 -12.58 7.50
N SER A 886 51.62 -12.51 7.76
CA SER A 886 52.59 -13.55 7.43
C SER A 886 53.35 -13.94 8.71
N ASP A 887 52.74 -14.81 9.51
CA ASP A 887 53.31 -15.33 10.75
C ASP A 887 53.88 -16.76 10.55
N PRO A 888 55.21 -16.91 10.36
CA PRO A 888 55.83 -18.21 10.12
C PRO A 888 55.82 -19.17 11.33
N ASP A 889 55.40 -18.71 12.52
CA ASP A 889 55.27 -19.54 13.72
C ASP A 889 53.92 -19.24 14.42
N PRO A 890 52.87 -20.06 14.21
CA PRO A 890 51.54 -19.81 14.78
C PRO A 890 51.51 -19.82 16.32
N ASP A 891 52.57 -20.28 16.99
CA ASP A 891 52.73 -20.19 18.45
C ASP A 891 53.40 -18.87 18.91
N SER A 892 53.84 -17.99 17.99
CA SER A 892 54.68 -16.82 18.28
C SER A 892 53.92 -15.50 18.45
N SER A 893 52.75 -15.33 17.81
CA SER A 893 51.93 -14.10 17.84
C SER A 893 52.71 -12.84 17.43
N ASP A 894 53.60 -12.95 16.44
CA ASP A 894 54.48 -11.84 16.03
C ASP A 894 53.72 -10.77 15.19
N GLN A 895 52.62 -11.14 14.52
CA GLN A 895 51.70 -10.24 13.82
C GLN A 895 50.24 -10.58 14.17
N TYR A 896 49.44 -9.59 14.58
CA TYR A 896 48.02 -9.76 14.93
C TYR A 896 47.28 -8.43 14.95
N ILE A 897 45.94 -8.50 14.99
CA ILE A 897 45.06 -7.34 15.17
C ILE A 897 44.52 -7.38 16.60
N GLU A 898 44.77 -6.32 17.37
CA GLU A 898 44.17 -6.11 18.69
C GLU A 898 42.93 -5.23 18.52
N LEU A 899 41.78 -5.75 18.91
CA LEU A 899 40.52 -5.02 18.95
C LEU A 899 40.45 -4.17 20.24
N SER A 900 39.65 -3.10 20.22
CA SER A 900 39.38 -2.29 21.41
C SER A 900 38.87 -3.17 22.57
N SER A 901 39.38 -2.93 23.79
CA SER A 901 38.98 -3.67 25.00
C SER A 901 37.51 -3.49 25.39
N ASP A 902 36.83 -2.51 24.79
CA ASP A 902 35.40 -2.26 24.99
C ASP A 902 34.52 -3.22 24.17
N LEU A 903 35.11 -3.97 23.22
CA LEU A 903 34.44 -4.95 22.36
C LEU A 903 34.50 -6.34 23.03
N ILE A 904 33.53 -6.66 23.89
CA ILE A 904 33.51 -7.95 24.63
C ILE A 904 32.65 -8.99 23.90
N PHE A 905 33.27 -10.09 23.49
CA PHE A 905 32.58 -11.23 22.89
C PHE A 905 32.14 -12.28 23.93
N GLY A 906 31.03 -12.99 23.67
CA GLY A 906 30.68 -14.23 24.38
C GLY A 906 29.96 -14.10 25.72
N ARG A 907 29.43 -12.91 26.11
CA ARG A 907 28.58 -12.73 27.31
C ARG A 907 27.16 -12.24 27.03
N ASP A 908 27.01 -11.40 26.02
CA ASP A 908 25.73 -10.88 25.52
C ASP A 908 25.57 -11.25 24.03
N ALA A 909 24.44 -10.91 23.40
CA ALA A 909 24.23 -11.18 21.98
C ALA A 909 25.11 -10.25 21.13
N SER A 910 25.96 -10.78 20.24
CA SER A 910 26.83 -9.98 19.39
C SER A 910 27.21 -10.72 18.10
N THR A 911 27.71 -9.99 17.10
CA THR A 911 28.15 -10.57 15.82
C THR A 911 29.48 -9.99 15.40
N LEU A 912 30.44 -10.84 15.04
CA LEU A 912 31.69 -10.48 14.38
C LEU A 912 31.60 -10.88 12.90
N MET A 913 31.81 -9.94 12.00
CA MET A 913 31.92 -10.20 10.56
C MET A 913 33.26 -9.71 10.03
N PHE A 914 33.84 -10.43 9.08
CA PHE A 914 35.06 -10.03 8.38
C PHE A 914 35.22 -10.84 7.11
N TRP A 915 36.03 -10.33 6.19
CA TRP A 915 36.50 -11.09 5.04
C TRP A 915 37.82 -11.77 5.33
N TYR A 916 37.94 -13.03 4.92
CA TYR A 916 39.12 -13.86 5.13
C TYR A 916 39.59 -14.45 3.81
N LYS A 917 40.90 -14.43 3.58
CA LYS A 917 41.52 -15.11 2.44
C LYS A 917 42.81 -15.79 2.86
N ALA A 918 42.97 -17.06 2.53
CA ALA A 918 44.22 -17.78 2.71
C ALA A 918 45.27 -17.37 1.68
N GLY A 919 46.55 -17.42 2.06
CA GLY A 919 47.70 -17.23 1.19
C GLY A 919 47.80 -18.29 0.07
N GLN A 920 48.45 -17.94 -1.04
CA GLN A 920 48.51 -18.77 -2.26
C GLN A 920 49.20 -20.13 -2.08
N ASP A 921 50.05 -20.28 -1.07
CA ASP A 921 50.82 -21.50 -0.79
C ASP A 921 50.27 -22.32 0.41
N ALA A 922 49.09 -21.94 0.94
CA ALA A 922 48.43 -22.66 2.03
C ALA A 922 47.87 -24.00 1.53
N GLU A 923 48.31 -25.13 2.09
CA GLU A 923 47.73 -26.45 1.86
C GLU A 923 47.01 -26.94 3.14
N GLY A 924 45.75 -27.39 3.06
CA GLY A 924 45.19 -28.24 4.12
C GLY A 924 43.75 -28.01 4.59
N THR A 925 43.02 -27.00 4.11
CA THR A 925 41.64 -26.67 4.55
C THR A 925 40.70 -26.32 3.41
N ASP A 926 39.38 -26.33 3.68
CA ASP A 926 38.36 -26.00 2.67
C ASP A 926 38.36 -24.50 2.31
N LEU A 927 38.95 -23.66 3.17
CA LEU A 927 39.12 -22.20 2.98
C LEU A 927 40.50 -21.81 2.41
N ALA A 928 41.36 -22.78 2.11
CA ALA A 928 42.68 -22.57 1.51
C ALA A 928 42.62 -22.68 -0.03
N ASP A 929 41.67 -21.99 -0.67
CA ASP A 929 41.46 -22.02 -2.11
C ASP A 929 41.95 -20.75 -2.83
N GLY A 930 42.51 -19.80 -2.06
CA GLY A 930 43.03 -18.51 -2.54
C GLY A 930 41.94 -17.47 -2.83
N LYS A 931 40.71 -17.68 -2.36
CA LYS A 931 39.59 -16.76 -2.54
C LYS A 931 39.24 -16.02 -1.25
N TRP A 932 38.46 -14.95 -1.41
CA TRP A 932 37.84 -14.22 -0.31
C TRP A 932 36.58 -14.97 0.16
N HIS A 933 36.48 -15.18 1.47
CA HIS A 933 35.33 -15.77 2.13
C HIS A 933 34.72 -14.77 3.11
N ALA A 934 33.40 -14.64 3.09
CA ALA A 934 32.67 -13.83 4.06
C ALA A 934 32.44 -14.64 5.33
N VAL A 935 33.02 -14.23 6.45
CA VAL A 935 32.92 -14.94 7.73
C VAL A 935 32.02 -14.15 8.67
N SER A 936 31.05 -14.84 9.29
CA SER A 936 30.21 -14.25 10.34
C SER A 936 30.12 -15.18 11.54
N ALA A 937 30.59 -14.74 12.70
CA ALA A 937 30.47 -15.44 13.97
C ALA A 937 29.40 -14.74 14.83
N VAL A 938 28.26 -15.40 14.99
CA VAL A 938 27.12 -14.91 15.77
C VAL A 938 27.15 -15.52 17.16
N PHE A 939 27.29 -14.68 18.18
CA PHE A 939 27.30 -15.07 19.58
C PHE A 939 25.93 -14.84 20.19
N GLN A 940 25.28 -15.89 20.68
CA GLN A 940 23.98 -15.78 21.36
C GLN A 940 23.80 -16.96 22.33
N ASN A 941 23.23 -16.71 23.51
CA ASN A 941 22.90 -17.75 24.49
C ASN A 941 24.09 -18.65 24.93
N SER A 942 25.31 -18.11 25.01
CA SER A 942 26.57 -18.85 25.27
C SER A 942 27.02 -19.79 24.14
N GLU A 943 26.41 -19.69 22.97
CA GLU A 943 26.80 -20.40 21.75
C GLU A 943 27.33 -19.40 20.72
N MET A 944 28.26 -19.85 19.89
CA MET A 944 28.71 -19.18 18.68
C MET A 944 28.28 -20.01 17.48
N THR A 945 27.50 -19.41 16.58
CA THR A 945 27.17 -19.97 15.28
C THR A 945 28.06 -19.33 14.23
N LEU A 946 28.82 -20.15 13.51
CA LEU A 946 29.67 -19.72 12.41
C LEU A 946 28.90 -19.83 11.09
N TYR A 947 28.97 -18.76 10.31
CA TYR A 947 28.57 -18.74 8.90
C TYR A 947 29.79 -18.41 8.05
N VAL A 948 29.91 -19.11 6.92
CA VAL A 948 30.90 -18.85 5.88
C VAL A 948 30.15 -18.75 4.56
N ASP A 949 30.39 -17.66 3.81
CA ASP A 949 29.75 -17.37 2.53
C ASP A 949 28.22 -17.41 2.62
N GLY A 950 27.68 -16.84 3.71
CA GLY A 950 26.25 -16.78 4.00
C GLY A 950 25.61 -18.09 4.47
N ALA A 951 26.35 -19.20 4.49
CA ALA A 951 25.85 -20.52 4.89
C ALA A 951 26.36 -20.92 6.28
N LYS A 952 25.49 -21.53 7.10
CA LYS A 952 25.87 -22.04 8.41
C LYS A 952 26.93 -23.15 8.29
N ALA A 953 28.10 -22.93 8.87
CA ALA A 953 29.26 -23.82 8.79
C ALA A 953 29.47 -24.63 10.08
N ASP A 954 29.36 -24.00 11.25
CA ASP A 954 29.62 -24.67 12.55
C ASP A 954 28.79 -24.04 13.69
N GLU A 955 28.70 -24.73 14.83
CA GLU A 955 28.08 -24.23 16.06
C GLU A 955 28.82 -24.79 17.29
N LYS A 956 29.30 -23.91 18.18
CA LYS A 956 30.12 -24.30 19.34
C LYS A 956 29.92 -23.39 20.55
N GLU A 957 30.24 -23.87 21.75
CA GLU A 957 30.20 -23.07 22.99
C GLU A 957 31.17 -21.89 22.94
N SER A 958 30.71 -20.68 23.31
CA SER A 958 31.48 -19.44 23.17
C SER A 958 32.53 -19.19 24.28
N SER A 959 32.56 -20.02 25.34
CA SER A 959 33.34 -19.81 26.57
C SER A 959 34.87 -19.87 26.44
N ALA A 960 35.42 -20.00 25.23
CA ALA A 960 36.84 -20.30 24.96
C ALA A 960 37.66 -19.14 24.35
N TRP A 961 37.04 -18.01 23.98
CA TRP A 961 37.73 -16.82 23.45
C TRP A 961 37.36 -15.58 24.27
N ASP A 962 38.34 -14.73 24.59
CA ASP A 962 38.17 -13.51 25.38
C ASP A 962 37.92 -12.25 24.53
N GLY A 963 38.09 -12.34 23.21
CA GLY A 963 37.54 -11.38 22.26
C GLY A 963 38.46 -10.22 21.84
N GLU A 964 39.64 -10.09 22.45
CA GLU A 964 40.49 -8.89 22.29
C GLU A 964 41.51 -9.02 21.14
N ILE A 965 41.87 -10.23 20.74
CA ILE A 965 42.93 -10.48 19.75
C ILE A 965 42.40 -11.35 18.60
N LEU A 966 42.61 -10.88 17.37
CA LEU A 966 42.42 -11.62 16.13
C LEU A 966 43.79 -12.04 15.57
N ASP A 967 44.30 -13.16 16.08
CA ASP A 967 45.49 -13.86 15.59
C ASP A 967 45.12 -15.20 14.92
N SER A 968 46.13 -15.94 14.46
CA SER A 968 45.93 -17.26 13.84
C SER A 968 45.25 -18.28 14.77
N THR A 969 45.46 -18.19 16.09
CA THR A 969 44.84 -19.06 17.09
C THR A 969 43.35 -18.73 17.25
N ALA A 970 43.00 -17.45 17.32
CA ALA A 970 41.63 -16.96 17.39
C ALA A 970 40.86 -17.36 16.12
N LEU A 971 41.44 -17.11 14.95
CA LEU A 971 40.83 -17.50 13.66
C LEU A 971 40.67 -19.01 13.56
N GLN A 972 41.67 -19.81 13.97
CA GLN A 972 41.55 -21.27 14.00
C GLN A 972 40.41 -21.73 14.92
N TRP A 973 40.22 -21.07 16.06
CA TRP A 973 39.10 -21.37 16.95
C TRP A 973 37.74 -21.00 16.33
N ILE A 974 37.64 -19.81 15.73
CA ILE A 974 36.42 -19.34 15.06
C ILE A 974 36.06 -20.28 13.92
N LEU A 975 36.98 -20.44 12.95
CA LEU A 975 36.77 -21.21 11.72
C LEU A 975 36.67 -22.72 11.96
N GLY A 976 37.26 -23.23 13.05
CA GLY A 976 37.25 -24.66 13.37
C GLY A 976 38.18 -25.50 12.48
N GLU A 977 39.02 -24.86 11.67
CA GLU A 977 39.99 -25.47 10.75
C GLU A 977 41.38 -24.85 10.94
N GLU A 978 42.42 -25.49 10.39
CA GLU A 978 43.80 -25.00 10.46
C GLU A 978 43.96 -23.71 9.64
N VAL A 979 44.39 -22.62 10.30
CA VAL A 979 44.67 -21.35 9.63
C VAL A 979 46.14 -21.34 9.22
N PRO A 980 46.47 -21.10 7.93
CA PRO A 980 47.84 -21.04 7.47
C PRO A 980 48.59 -19.86 8.10
N SER A 981 49.92 -19.94 8.07
CA SER A 981 50.83 -18.85 8.45
C SER A 981 50.70 -17.59 7.58
N ASP A 982 49.99 -17.67 6.46
CA ASP A 982 49.87 -16.62 5.45
C ASP A 982 48.40 -16.40 5.14
N TYR A 983 47.83 -15.26 5.54
CA TYR A 983 46.41 -14.94 5.36
C TYR A 983 46.13 -13.44 5.32
N TYR A 984 44.94 -13.08 4.86
CA TYR A 984 44.48 -11.70 4.71
C TYR A 984 43.17 -11.51 5.46
N LEU A 985 43.00 -10.34 6.07
CA LEU A 985 41.76 -9.90 6.71
C LEU A 985 41.33 -8.56 6.12
N ASP A 986 40.03 -8.38 5.98
CA ASP A 986 39.46 -7.15 5.44
C ASP A 986 38.06 -6.86 6.03
N ASN A 987 37.67 -5.59 6.07
CA ASN A 987 36.35 -5.09 6.48
C ASN A 987 35.79 -5.77 7.75
N ILE A 988 36.42 -5.54 8.90
CA ILE A 988 36.00 -6.14 10.18
C ILE A 988 34.85 -5.33 10.79
N LYS A 989 33.67 -5.94 10.91
CA LYS A 989 32.47 -5.34 11.49
C LYS A 989 32.04 -6.04 12.76
N ILE A 990 31.63 -5.26 13.75
CA ILE A 990 31.19 -5.78 15.05
C ILE A 990 29.85 -5.15 15.42
N TYR A 991 28.86 -6.02 15.66
CA TYR A 991 27.51 -5.62 16.04
C TYR A 991 27.23 -5.99 17.49
N GLY A 992 26.58 -5.07 18.22
CA GLY A 992 26.12 -5.26 19.61
C GLY A 992 24.89 -6.16 19.74
N ASN A 993 24.48 -6.81 18.65
CA ASN A 993 23.34 -7.71 18.58
C ASN A 993 23.66 -8.97 17.73
N ALA A 994 22.78 -9.97 17.83
CA ALA A 994 22.85 -11.16 16.98
C ALA A 994 22.18 -10.87 15.64
N VAL A 995 22.96 -10.79 14.56
CA VAL A 995 22.46 -10.64 13.20
C VAL A 995 21.84 -11.97 12.75
N SER A 996 20.70 -11.89 12.06
CA SER A 996 19.92 -13.07 11.69
C SER A 996 20.60 -13.89 10.58
N ALA A 997 20.24 -15.18 10.49
CA ALA A 997 20.73 -16.05 9.43
C ALA A 997 20.30 -15.60 8.03
N ASN A 998 19.12 -14.99 7.88
CA ASN A 998 18.66 -14.52 6.57
C ASN A 998 19.45 -13.29 6.13
N GLU A 999 19.70 -12.33 7.01
CA GLU A 999 20.56 -11.18 6.69
C GLU A 999 21.98 -11.63 6.34
N ILE A 1000 22.57 -12.54 7.15
CA ILE A 1000 23.89 -13.12 6.89
C ILE A 1000 23.94 -13.83 5.52
N SER A 1001 22.85 -14.45 5.09
CA SER A 1001 22.80 -15.09 3.76
C SER A 1001 22.94 -14.11 2.59
N THR A 1002 22.86 -12.80 2.84
CA THR A 1002 22.98 -11.73 1.85
C THR A 1002 24.28 -10.91 1.95
N THR A 1003 25.19 -11.26 2.87
CA THR A 1003 26.50 -10.60 3.00
C THR A 1003 27.50 -11.02 1.92
N TRP A 1004 27.18 -12.07 1.16
CA TRP A 1004 28.06 -12.69 0.18
C TRP A 1004 27.32 -13.01 -1.12
N THR A 1005 28.08 -13.05 -2.23
CA THR A 1005 27.55 -13.48 -3.53
C THR A 1005 28.42 -14.59 -4.14
N PRO A 1006 27.82 -15.56 -4.85
CA PRO A 1006 28.58 -16.64 -5.49
C PRO A 1006 29.31 -16.21 -6.77
N TYR A 1007 29.36 -14.92 -7.08
CA TYR A 1007 29.86 -14.41 -8.34
C TYR A 1007 31.26 -13.82 -8.18
N GLU A 1008 32.16 -14.26 -9.06
CA GLU A 1008 33.53 -13.76 -9.13
C GLU A 1008 33.69 -12.89 -10.37
N LEU A 1009 34.29 -11.72 -10.19
CA LEU A 1009 34.57 -10.79 -11.28
C LEU A 1009 36.08 -10.71 -11.50
N THR A 1010 36.48 -10.77 -12.76
CA THR A 1010 37.86 -10.55 -13.18
C THR A 1010 37.88 -9.51 -14.27
N ALA A 1011 38.54 -8.39 -14.01
CA ALA A 1011 38.78 -7.35 -14.99
C ALA A 1011 40.13 -7.55 -15.68
N ASP A 1012 40.12 -7.42 -17.01
CA ASP A 1012 41.32 -7.25 -17.82
C ASP A 1012 41.38 -5.83 -18.38
N GLN A 1013 42.31 -5.56 -19.28
CA GLN A 1013 42.51 -4.25 -19.89
C GLN A 1013 41.29 -3.81 -20.73
N ASP A 1014 40.62 -4.71 -21.44
CA ASP A 1014 39.48 -4.40 -22.32
C ASP A 1014 38.27 -5.34 -22.17
N SER A 1015 38.26 -6.17 -21.12
CA SER A 1015 37.15 -7.08 -20.83
C SER A 1015 36.88 -7.26 -19.33
N ILE A 1016 35.65 -7.65 -19.00
CA ILE A 1016 35.24 -8.09 -17.66
C ILE A 1016 34.62 -9.47 -17.81
N THR A 1017 35.14 -10.44 -17.06
CA THR A 1017 34.56 -11.78 -16.94
C THR A 1017 33.85 -11.92 -15.61
N VAL A 1018 32.58 -12.33 -15.64
CA VAL A 1018 31.80 -12.73 -14.46
C VAL A 1018 31.72 -14.25 -14.48
N SER A 1019 32.05 -14.91 -13.37
CA SER A 1019 32.03 -16.38 -13.24
C SER A 1019 31.32 -16.82 -11.96
N TRP A 1020 30.82 -18.06 -11.94
CA TRP A 1020 30.04 -18.59 -10.82
C TRP A 1020 30.12 -20.12 -10.73
N PRO A 1021 29.96 -20.69 -9.53
CA PRO A 1021 29.73 -22.13 -9.38
C PRO A 1021 28.41 -22.52 -10.03
N LEU A 1022 28.24 -23.79 -10.43
CA LEU A 1022 27.03 -24.24 -11.11
C LEU A 1022 25.77 -23.80 -10.32
N PRO A 1023 24.79 -23.14 -10.98
CA PRO A 1023 23.69 -22.49 -10.29
C PRO A 1023 22.84 -23.48 -9.50
N THR A 1024 22.25 -23.02 -8.39
CA THR A 1024 21.35 -23.79 -7.50
C THR A 1024 20.23 -24.49 -8.29
N ASP A 1025 19.57 -25.49 -7.70
CA ASP A 1025 18.54 -26.26 -8.41
C ASP A 1025 17.34 -25.42 -8.89
N SER A 1026 17.13 -24.20 -8.37
CA SER A 1026 15.93 -23.37 -8.63
C SER A 1026 16.13 -22.12 -9.49
N VAL A 1027 17.31 -21.51 -9.50
CA VAL A 1027 17.60 -20.28 -10.27
C VAL A 1027 18.84 -20.46 -11.16
N GLU A 1028 18.95 -19.69 -12.24
CA GLU A 1028 20.17 -19.60 -13.04
C GLU A 1028 20.40 -18.19 -13.60
N PRO A 1029 21.66 -17.82 -13.92
CA PRO A 1029 21.98 -16.58 -14.61
C PRO A 1029 21.33 -16.47 -15.99
N ALA A 1030 20.70 -15.33 -16.25
CA ALA A 1030 19.98 -15.06 -17.49
C ALA A 1030 20.75 -14.15 -18.44
N TYR A 1031 21.27 -13.02 -17.95
CA TYR A 1031 22.04 -12.07 -18.75
C TYR A 1031 22.86 -11.09 -17.89
N LEU A 1032 23.81 -10.40 -18.51
CA LEU A 1032 24.58 -9.30 -17.95
C LEU A 1032 24.06 -7.94 -18.42
N LEU A 1033 24.13 -6.98 -17.51
CA LEU A 1033 23.92 -5.55 -17.72
C LEU A 1033 25.26 -4.83 -17.59
N LEU A 1034 25.46 -3.79 -18.40
CA LEU A 1034 26.59 -2.86 -18.32
C LEU A 1034 26.02 -1.44 -18.29
N ASN A 1035 26.26 -0.70 -17.20
CA ASN A 1035 25.72 0.65 -16.96
C ASN A 1035 24.20 0.71 -17.21
N GLY A 1036 23.48 -0.31 -16.73
CA GLY A 1036 22.03 -0.44 -16.89
C GLY A 1036 21.54 -0.95 -18.25
N GLU A 1037 22.42 -1.18 -19.23
CA GLU A 1037 22.00 -1.72 -20.53
C GLU A 1037 22.31 -3.22 -20.64
N LYS A 1038 21.37 -4.01 -21.18
CA LYS A 1038 21.59 -5.43 -21.42
C LYS A 1038 22.63 -5.66 -22.52
N VAL A 1039 23.73 -6.34 -22.19
CA VAL A 1039 24.86 -6.55 -23.11
C VAL A 1039 25.13 -8.00 -23.49
N THR A 1040 24.75 -8.98 -22.68
CA THR A 1040 25.08 -10.40 -22.95
C THR A 1040 24.04 -11.37 -22.40
N ASP A 1041 23.42 -12.18 -23.26
CA ASP A 1041 22.60 -13.33 -22.83
C ASP A 1041 23.48 -14.48 -22.35
N ILE A 1042 23.06 -15.14 -21.27
CA ILE A 1042 23.75 -16.28 -20.69
C ILE A 1042 22.98 -17.56 -21.03
N ALA A 1043 23.69 -18.55 -21.56
CA ALA A 1043 23.09 -19.85 -21.83
C ALA A 1043 22.91 -20.65 -20.54
N SER A 1044 21.77 -21.34 -20.39
CA SER A 1044 21.53 -22.26 -19.28
C SER A 1044 22.69 -23.26 -19.12
N GLY A 1045 23.18 -23.40 -17.89
CA GLY A 1045 24.33 -24.24 -17.53
C GLY A 1045 25.72 -23.63 -17.82
N ALA A 1046 25.80 -22.38 -18.32
CA ALA A 1046 27.07 -21.66 -18.34
C ALA A 1046 27.57 -21.39 -16.91
N THR A 1047 28.89 -21.25 -16.77
CA THR A 1047 29.58 -20.96 -15.49
C THR A 1047 30.33 -19.64 -15.52
N GLN A 1048 30.30 -18.93 -16.66
CA GLN A 1048 30.89 -17.62 -16.84
C GLN A 1048 30.30 -16.91 -18.06
N ALA A 1049 30.40 -15.58 -18.06
CA ALA A 1049 30.13 -14.71 -19.20
C ALA A 1049 31.15 -13.57 -19.24
N GLU A 1050 31.46 -13.07 -20.44
CA GLU A 1050 32.48 -12.03 -20.65
C GLU A 1050 31.90 -10.87 -21.44
N ILE A 1051 32.18 -9.65 -20.98
CA ILE A 1051 31.92 -8.39 -21.67
C ILE A 1051 33.25 -7.91 -22.25
N THR A 1052 33.30 -7.59 -23.54
CA THR A 1052 34.55 -7.22 -24.25
C THR A 1052 34.44 -5.87 -24.94
N GLY A 1053 35.59 -5.26 -25.27
CA GLY A 1053 35.65 -3.97 -25.96
C GLY A 1053 35.46 -2.77 -25.03
N LEU A 1054 35.82 -2.95 -23.76
CA LEU A 1054 35.77 -1.93 -22.73
C LEU A 1054 37.00 -1.01 -22.82
N GLU A 1055 36.87 0.22 -22.32
CA GLU A 1055 37.98 1.15 -22.25
C GLU A 1055 38.90 0.80 -21.05
N PRO A 1056 40.24 0.80 -21.22
CA PRO A 1056 41.18 0.52 -20.13
C PRO A 1056 41.14 1.58 -19.03
N GLY A 1057 41.23 1.16 -17.77
CA GLY A 1057 41.24 2.06 -16.62
C GLY A 1057 39.90 2.75 -16.34
N THR A 1058 38.80 2.21 -16.87
CA THR A 1058 37.45 2.77 -16.74
C THR A 1058 36.63 1.92 -15.79
N THR A 1059 35.94 2.57 -14.86
CA THR A 1059 34.98 1.93 -13.95
C THR A 1059 33.64 1.74 -14.65
N TYR A 1060 33.09 0.53 -14.54
CA TYR A 1060 31.79 0.15 -15.06
C TYR A 1060 30.92 -0.41 -13.95
N THR A 1061 29.61 -0.21 -14.06
CA THR A 1061 28.62 -0.93 -13.28
C THR A 1061 28.17 -2.15 -14.06
N VAL A 1062 28.43 -3.33 -13.51
CA VAL A 1062 28.05 -4.62 -14.08
C VAL A 1062 26.99 -5.22 -13.19
N ALA A 1063 25.86 -5.66 -13.76
CA ALA A 1063 24.86 -6.37 -13.00
C ALA A 1063 24.52 -7.72 -13.64
N LEU A 1064 24.42 -8.76 -12.81
CA LEU A 1064 24.03 -10.09 -13.22
C LEU A 1064 22.58 -10.35 -12.82
N VAL A 1065 21.74 -10.62 -13.82
CA VAL A 1065 20.32 -10.91 -13.60
C VAL A 1065 20.07 -12.41 -13.62
N ASN A 1066 19.46 -12.93 -12.57
CA ASN A 1066 19.02 -14.33 -12.50
C ASN A 1066 17.53 -14.47 -12.84
N HIS A 1067 17.14 -15.69 -13.23
CA HIS A 1067 15.75 -16.09 -13.38
C HIS A 1067 15.46 -17.48 -12.80
N GLU A 1068 14.17 -17.78 -12.61
CA GLU A 1068 13.75 -19.13 -12.22
C GLU A 1068 13.97 -20.14 -13.36
N LYS A 1069 14.59 -21.29 -13.05
CA LYS A 1069 14.73 -22.41 -14.02
C LYS A 1069 13.37 -22.95 -14.49
N SER A 1070 12.34 -22.87 -13.64
CA SER A 1070 10.97 -23.28 -13.96
C SER A 1070 10.27 -22.36 -14.95
N ASN A 1071 10.66 -21.08 -14.99
CA ASN A 1071 10.07 -20.08 -15.86
C ASN A 1071 11.04 -18.93 -16.11
N ALA A 1072 11.65 -18.91 -17.29
CA ALA A 1072 12.66 -17.93 -17.66
C ALA A 1072 12.18 -16.47 -17.69
N ARG A 1073 10.86 -16.23 -17.60
CA ARG A 1073 10.27 -14.88 -17.49
C ARG A 1073 10.20 -14.34 -16.07
N ASN A 1074 10.40 -15.20 -15.06
CA ASN A 1074 10.41 -14.81 -13.67
C ASN A 1074 11.85 -14.44 -13.28
N LEU A 1075 12.23 -13.18 -13.50
CA LEU A 1075 13.49 -12.65 -13.01
C LEU A 1075 13.46 -12.62 -11.47
N ARG A 1076 14.55 -13.00 -10.82
CA ARG A 1076 14.61 -13.16 -9.36
C ARG A 1076 15.61 -12.19 -8.75
N ASP A 1077 16.84 -12.65 -8.56
CA ASP A 1077 17.87 -11.95 -7.82
C ASP A 1077 18.80 -11.26 -8.83
N VAL A 1078 19.12 -9.99 -8.57
CA VAL A 1078 20.06 -9.20 -9.38
C VAL A 1078 21.23 -8.80 -8.48
N PHE A 1079 22.45 -8.96 -8.99
CA PHE A 1079 23.68 -8.67 -8.25
C PHE A 1079 24.47 -7.60 -9.01
N GLY A 1080 24.62 -6.43 -8.40
CA GLY A 1080 25.34 -5.29 -8.97
C GLY A 1080 26.77 -5.21 -8.44
N PHE A 1081 27.70 -4.82 -9.31
CA PHE A 1081 29.12 -4.70 -9.02
C PHE A 1081 29.69 -3.47 -9.69
N ARG A 1082 30.64 -2.79 -9.03
CA ARG A 1082 31.50 -1.79 -9.66
C ARG A 1082 32.86 -2.40 -9.94
N VAL A 1083 33.30 -2.30 -11.19
CA VAL A 1083 34.54 -2.94 -11.63
C VAL A 1083 35.32 -1.98 -12.51
N THR A 1084 36.60 -1.79 -12.18
CA THR A 1084 37.53 -0.99 -12.98
C THR A 1084 38.38 -1.90 -13.85
N THR A 1085 38.40 -1.66 -15.16
CA THR A 1085 39.31 -2.36 -16.09
C THR A 1085 40.76 -1.97 -15.82
N LYS A 1086 41.70 -2.85 -16.14
CA LYS A 1086 43.13 -2.59 -15.90
C LYS A 1086 43.65 -1.46 -16.77
N ALA A 1087 44.57 -0.66 -16.24
CA ALA A 1087 45.21 0.42 -17.00
C ALA A 1087 46.03 -0.12 -18.19
N ASP A 1088 46.04 0.62 -19.31
CA ASP A 1088 46.88 0.27 -20.47
C ASP A 1088 48.34 0.66 -20.24
N LYS A 1089 49.19 -0.34 -20.01
CA LYS A 1089 50.62 -0.17 -19.75
C LYS A 1089 51.49 -0.19 -21.00
N SER A 1090 50.92 -0.43 -22.18
CA SER A 1090 51.67 -0.74 -23.39
C SER A 1090 52.67 0.35 -23.78
N ALA A 1091 52.27 1.63 -23.68
CA ALA A 1091 53.13 2.76 -24.03
C ALA A 1091 54.32 2.93 -23.06
N LEU A 1092 54.08 2.76 -21.76
CA LEU A 1092 55.12 2.77 -20.74
C LEU A 1092 56.09 1.60 -20.93
N GLU A 1093 55.57 0.40 -21.20
CA GLU A 1093 56.36 -0.79 -21.43
C GLU A 1093 57.27 -0.64 -22.66
N GLU A 1094 56.76 -0.07 -23.75
CA GLU A 1094 57.55 0.22 -24.96
C GLU A 1094 58.67 1.23 -24.65
N LEU A 1095 58.36 2.31 -23.94
CA LEU A 1095 59.33 3.35 -23.58
C LEU A 1095 60.42 2.83 -22.63
N TYR A 1096 60.04 2.06 -21.62
CA TYR A 1096 60.94 1.40 -20.67
C TYR A 1096 61.85 0.41 -21.39
N THR A 1097 61.28 -0.50 -22.18
CA THR A 1097 62.04 -1.54 -22.88
C THR A 1097 63.02 -0.95 -23.89
N ALA A 1098 62.65 0.12 -24.59
CA ALA A 1098 63.52 0.80 -25.54
C ALA A 1098 64.72 1.51 -24.88
N ASN A 1099 64.67 1.81 -23.57
CA ASN A 1099 65.66 2.68 -22.91
C ASN A 1099 66.33 2.09 -21.66
N LYS A 1100 65.86 0.96 -21.11
CA LYS A 1100 66.45 0.34 -19.90
C LYS A 1100 67.95 0.03 -20.03
N ASP A 1101 68.41 -0.24 -21.25
CA ASP A 1101 69.82 -0.56 -21.56
C ASP A 1101 70.57 0.57 -22.30
N LYS A 1102 70.08 1.82 -22.23
CA LYS A 1102 70.65 2.96 -22.98
C LYS A 1102 72.11 3.22 -22.56
N ASP A 1103 73.01 3.38 -23.54
CA ASP A 1103 74.40 3.80 -23.26
C ASP A 1103 74.45 5.25 -22.77
N VAL A 1104 74.75 5.41 -21.49
CA VAL A 1104 74.78 6.69 -20.78
C VAL A 1104 76.19 7.28 -20.62
N SER A 1105 77.24 6.63 -21.17
CA SER A 1105 78.65 7.00 -20.93
C SER A 1105 79.01 8.43 -21.36
N GLY A 1106 78.28 8.98 -22.35
CA GLY A 1106 78.45 10.34 -22.87
C GLY A 1106 77.68 11.45 -22.12
N TYR A 1107 76.90 11.15 -21.07
CA TYR A 1107 75.98 12.10 -20.43
C TYR A 1107 76.35 12.44 -18.97
N THR A 1108 76.01 13.65 -18.50
CA THR A 1108 76.33 14.12 -17.15
C THR A 1108 75.75 13.23 -16.06
N ASP A 1109 76.50 13.03 -14.97
CA ASP A 1109 76.12 12.07 -13.92
C ASP A 1109 74.76 12.39 -13.28
N SER A 1110 74.39 13.68 -13.15
CA SER A 1110 73.08 14.09 -12.63
C SER A 1110 71.90 13.74 -13.56
N SER A 1111 72.05 13.91 -14.88
CA SER A 1111 70.99 13.53 -15.83
C SER A 1111 70.88 12.01 -15.98
N VAL A 1112 71.97 11.27 -15.75
CA VAL A 1112 71.96 9.80 -15.72
C VAL A 1112 71.26 9.27 -14.48
N GLN A 1113 71.46 9.90 -13.31
CA GLN A 1113 70.75 9.50 -12.10
C GLN A 1113 69.24 9.70 -12.23
N ALA A 1114 68.79 10.85 -12.74
CA ALA A 1114 67.38 11.10 -13.00
C ALA A 1114 66.74 10.06 -13.95
N LEU A 1115 67.47 9.60 -14.98
CA LEU A 1115 67.00 8.53 -15.85
C LEU A 1115 66.92 7.17 -15.13
N LYS A 1116 67.86 6.86 -14.24
CA LYS A 1116 67.81 5.61 -13.45
C LYS A 1116 66.65 5.60 -12.47
N ASP A 1117 66.42 6.72 -11.79
CA ASP A 1117 65.31 6.85 -10.85
C ASP A 1117 63.97 6.72 -11.59
N ALA A 1118 63.82 7.37 -12.76
CA ALA A 1118 62.62 7.24 -13.59
C ALA A 1118 62.43 5.84 -14.20
N LEU A 1119 63.51 5.13 -14.56
CA LEU A 1119 63.43 3.73 -15.00
C LEU A 1119 62.99 2.80 -13.87
N ALA A 1120 63.45 3.04 -12.64
CA ALA A 1120 63.04 2.26 -11.47
C ALA A 1120 61.55 2.48 -11.13
N ALA A 1121 61.10 3.74 -11.13
CA ALA A 1121 59.69 4.07 -10.93
C ALA A 1121 58.79 3.49 -12.04
N ALA A 1122 59.24 3.54 -13.30
CA ALA A 1122 58.53 2.90 -14.41
C ALA A 1122 58.46 1.37 -14.27
N GLU A 1123 59.54 0.73 -13.81
CA GLU A 1123 59.56 -0.72 -13.56
C GLU A 1123 58.64 -1.13 -12.41
N GLU A 1124 58.57 -0.32 -11.35
CA GLU A 1124 57.65 -0.52 -10.23
C GLU A 1124 56.18 -0.50 -10.70
N VAL A 1125 55.79 0.56 -11.42
CA VAL A 1125 54.43 0.70 -11.99
C VAL A 1125 54.11 -0.39 -13.02
N LEU A 1126 55.08 -0.83 -13.82
CA LEU A 1126 54.89 -1.93 -14.76
C LEU A 1126 54.63 -3.27 -14.04
N ASN A 1127 55.31 -3.50 -12.91
CA ASN A 1127 55.18 -4.74 -12.13
C ASN A 1127 53.96 -4.75 -11.20
N ASP A 1128 53.41 -3.60 -10.84
CA ASP A 1128 52.24 -3.49 -9.98
C ASP A 1128 50.93 -3.77 -10.75
N PRO A 1129 50.27 -4.93 -10.60
CA PRO A 1129 49.05 -5.26 -11.34
C PRO A 1129 47.86 -4.33 -11.06
N SER A 1130 47.90 -3.56 -9.97
CA SER A 1130 46.85 -2.62 -9.54
C SER A 1130 47.05 -1.17 -9.99
N ALA A 1131 48.18 -0.88 -10.65
CA ALA A 1131 48.53 0.48 -11.06
C ALA A 1131 47.41 1.18 -11.86
N SER A 1132 47.04 2.37 -11.40
CA SER A 1132 46.03 3.23 -12.03
C SER A 1132 46.51 3.84 -13.34
N THR A 1133 45.57 4.32 -14.15
CA THR A 1133 45.86 5.04 -15.40
C THR A 1133 46.75 6.27 -15.16
N ASP A 1134 46.52 6.98 -14.06
CA ASP A 1134 47.30 8.17 -13.69
C ASP A 1134 48.73 7.79 -13.27
N GLU A 1135 48.92 6.70 -12.54
CA GLU A 1135 50.27 6.21 -12.19
C GLU A 1135 51.05 5.78 -13.42
N VAL A 1136 50.40 5.06 -14.34
CA VAL A 1136 51.00 4.64 -15.62
C VAL A 1136 51.39 5.85 -16.45
N GLN A 1137 50.51 6.85 -16.56
CA GLN A 1137 50.77 8.09 -17.31
C GLN A 1137 51.87 8.93 -16.64
N ASN A 1138 51.86 9.06 -15.32
CA ASN A 1138 52.89 9.78 -14.58
C ASN A 1138 54.26 9.11 -14.73
N ALA A 1139 54.35 7.79 -14.64
CA ALA A 1139 55.58 7.05 -14.86
C ALA A 1139 56.10 7.23 -16.30
N TYR A 1140 55.20 7.23 -17.29
CA TYR A 1140 55.54 7.51 -18.68
C TYR A 1140 56.13 8.91 -18.85
N ASP A 1141 55.47 9.93 -18.30
CA ASP A 1141 55.88 11.32 -18.42
C ASP A 1141 57.21 11.58 -17.68
N GLN A 1142 57.41 10.96 -16.52
CA GLN A 1142 58.68 11.02 -15.78
C GLN A 1142 59.82 10.39 -16.59
N LEU A 1143 59.61 9.19 -17.15
CA LEU A 1143 60.61 8.50 -17.95
C LEU A 1143 60.93 9.27 -19.25
N SER A 1144 59.90 9.77 -19.94
CA SER A 1144 60.03 10.59 -21.14
C SER A 1144 60.80 11.88 -20.87
N THR A 1145 60.46 12.58 -19.78
CA THR A 1145 61.15 13.81 -19.36
C THR A 1145 62.60 13.55 -18.99
N ALA A 1146 62.90 12.45 -18.29
CA ALA A 1146 64.26 12.09 -17.93
C ALA A 1146 65.11 11.77 -19.17
N LEU A 1147 64.51 11.14 -20.19
CA LEU A 1147 65.16 10.87 -21.48
C LEU A 1147 65.48 12.16 -22.24
N ASP A 1148 64.53 13.10 -22.31
CA ASP A 1148 64.73 14.42 -22.95
C ASP A 1148 65.72 15.31 -22.16
N GLY A 1149 65.78 15.11 -20.83
CA GLY A 1149 66.66 15.82 -19.91
C GLY A 1149 68.13 15.39 -19.92
N LEU A 1150 68.51 14.39 -20.73
CA LEU A 1150 69.88 13.90 -20.85
C LEU A 1150 70.83 14.97 -21.43
N LYS A 1151 71.91 15.30 -20.70
CA LYS A 1151 72.91 16.33 -21.11
C LYS A 1151 74.27 15.71 -21.39
N VAL A 1152 74.86 16.01 -22.54
CA VAL A 1152 76.19 15.47 -22.95
C VAL A 1152 77.31 16.07 -22.08
N LYS A 1153 78.35 15.29 -21.78
CA LYS A 1153 79.58 15.75 -21.11
C LYS A 1153 80.39 16.63 -22.07
N ASP A 1154 80.73 17.87 -21.71
CA ASP A 1154 81.55 18.76 -22.54
C ASP A 1154 82.98 18.19 -22.75
N GLU A 1155 83.38 17.94 -23.99
CA GLU A 1155 84.77 17.61 -24.34
C GLU A 1155 85.63 18.88 -24.49
N GLY A 1156 86.44 19.19 -23.47
CA GLY A 1156 87.48 20.20 -23.57
C GLY A 1156 88.77 19.65 -24.17
N THR A 1157 89.21 20.16 -25.33
CA THR A 1157 90.60 20.02 -25.80
C THR A 1157 91.32 21.37 -25.91
N THR A 1158 92.52 21.45 -25.34
CA THR A 1158 93.46 22.60 -25.37
C THR A 1158 94.46 22.53 -26.55
N ASN A 1159 94.52 23.60 -27.39
CA ASN A 1159 95.64 24.28 -28.13
C ASN A 1159 96.86 23.52 -28.75
N PRO A 1160 97.72 24.06 -29.67
CA PRO A 1160 97.86 25.44 -30.22
C PRO A 1160 98.24 25.59 -31.74
N SER A 1161 98.00 26.78 -32.36
CA SER A 1161 98.99 27.58 -33.15
C SER A 1161 98.38 28.71 -34.03
N ASP A 1162 98.54 29.95 -33.54
CA ASP A 1162 98.67 31.34 -34.08
C ASP A 1162 98.84 31.62 -35.61
N PRO A 1163 98.79 32.89 -36.11
CA PRO A 1163 97.92 34.08 -35.85
C PRO A 1163 97.20 34.57 -37.14
N ASP A 1164 96.21 35.47 -37.03
CA ASP A 1164 96.32 36.87 -37.52
C ASP A 1164 94.97 37.64 -37.60
N THR A 1165 95.05 38.88 -37.13
CA THR A 1165 94.23 40.10 -37.33
C THR A 1165 92.71 40.16 -37.08
N GLY A 1166 92.37 40.63 -35.86
CA GLY A 1166 91.95 42.03 -35.71
C GLY A 1166 90.48 42.34 -35.38
N LYS A 1167 90.19 42.64 -34.10
CA LYS A 1167 89.68 43.94 -33.61
C LYS A 1167 89.31 43.87 -32.11
N ASP A 1168 89.68 44.93 -31.38
CA ASP A 1168 89.47 45.18 -29.94
C ASP A 1168 88.04 44.99 -29.43
N PRO A 1169 87.90 44.58 -28.16
CA PRO A 1169 86.84 45.07 -27.28
C PRO A 1169 87.39 45.83 -26.06
N GLU A 1170 86.61 46.81 -25.63
CA GLU A 1170 86.82 47.64 -24.44
C GLU A 1170 86.64 46.86 -23.13
N LYS A 1171 87.35 47.33 -22.10
CA LYS A 1171 87.23 46.97 -20.68
C LYS A 1171 86.70 48.20 -19.88
N PRO A 1172 86.39 48.11 -18.58
CA PRO A 1172 85.10 48.54 -18.04
C PRO A 1172 85.18 49.71 -17.02
N GLY A 1173 84.02 50.24 -16.65
CA GLY A 1173 83.78 51.03 -15.43
C GLY A 1173 82.29 50.93 -15.10
N GLN A 1174 81.91 50.31 -13.98
CA GLN A 1174 81.55 50.95 -12.70
C GLN A 1174 80.55 52.10 -12.85
N ASP A 1175 79.30 51.91 -12.37
CA ASP A 1175 78.78 52.66 -11.22
C ASP A 1175 77.38 52.21 -10.74
N GLN A 1176 77.34 51.99 -9.43
CA GLN A 1176 76.30 52.24 -8.40
C GLN A 1176 74.88 51.60 -8.35
N PRO A 1177 74.33 51.46 -7.11
CA PRO A 1177 73.05 50.80 -6.79
C PRO A 1177 71.92 51.75 -6.32
N ASP A 1178 70.68 51.25 -6.32
CA ASP A 1178 69.68 51.29 -5.23
C ASP A 1178 68.73 50.08 -5.46
N GLY A 1179 67.94 49.49 -4.55
CA GLY A 1179 67.66 49.67 -3.14
C GLY A 1179 66.44 48.80 -2.77
N SER A 1180 66.48 48.17 -1.58
CA SER A 1180 65.41 47.43 -0.87
C SER A 1180 64.95 46.06 -1.42
N GLY A 1181 64.78 45.00 -0.63
CA GLY A 1181 64.94 44.83 0.81
C GLY A 1181 64.82 43.36 1.22
N ASP A 1182 65.72 42.98 2.15
CA ASP A 1182 65.59 42.03 3.25
C ASP A 1182 65.11 40.57 3.00
N ARG A 1183 66.10 39.76 2.60
CA ARG A 1183 66.58 38.49 3.20
C ARG A 1183 65.89 37.93 4.46
N PRO A 1184 65.90 36.59 4.62
CA PRO A 1184 67.01 35.97 5.36
C PRO A 1184 67.62 34.71 4.71
N ASP A 1185 68.95 34.64 4.77
CA ASP A 1185 69.73 33.40 4.77
C ASP A 1185 69.85 32.92 6.22
N SER A 1186 69.78 31.61 6.48
CA SER A 1186 70.94 30.80 6.95
C SER A 1186 70.54 29.50 7.67
N GLN A 1187 70.99 28.40 7.07
CA GLN A 1187 71.33 27.10 7.69
C GLN A 1187 72.49 27.26 8.73
N PRO A 1188 72.95 26.18 9.42
CA PRO A 1188 72.23 25.12 10.15
C PRO A 1188 72.92 24.77 11.50
N GLY A 1189 72.29 23.91 12.32
CA GLY A 1189 73.03 22.85 13.03
C GLY A 1189 73.13 22.86 14.57
N SER A 1190 72.80 21.69 15.11
CA SER A 1190 73.23 21.03 16.36
C SER A 1190 72.62 21.45 17.71
N GLY A 1191 71.86 20.50 18.30
CA GLY A 1191 72.37 19.69 19.42
C GLY A 1191 72.06 20.14 20.85
N ASN A 1192 71.47 19.19 21.59
CA ASN A 1192 71.39 19.02 23.05
C ASN A 1192 70.20 19.61 23.83
N ALA A 1193 69.34 18.67 24.28
CA ALA A 1193 68.58 18.66 25.53
C ALA A 1193 69.51 18.81 26.76
N PRO A 1194 69.06 19.10 28.02
CA PRO A 1194 67.83 18.58 28.62
C PRO A 1194 67.10 19.43 29.71
N SER A 1195 65.93 18.90 30.10
CA SER A 1195 65.27 18.98 31.42
C SER A 1195 64.63 20.31 31.87
N SER A 1196 63.32 20.28 32.16
CA SER A 1196 62.76 20.06 33.51
C SER A 1196 61.41 20.76 33.73
N GLN A 1197 60.47 19.98 34.29
CA GLN A 1197 59.40 20.36 35.25
C GLN A 1197 58.17 21.17 34.80
N LYS A 1198 57.03 20.45 34.81
CA LYS A 1198 55.65 20.86 35.16
C LYS A 1198 55.63 21.73 36.46
N PRO A 1199 54.63 22.61 36.73
CA PRO A 1199 53.22 22.18 36.91
C PRO A 1199 52.11 23.17 36.46
N ASP A 1200 50.98 22.56 36.08
CA ASP A 1200 49.57 22.85 36.37
C ASP A 1200 48.94 24.27 36.26
N ALA A 1201 47.83 24.26 35.50
CA ALA A 1201 46.50 24.80 35.79
C ALA A 1201 46.05 26.18 35.24
N ASP A 1202 44.92 26.07 34.53
CA ASP A 1202 43.76 26.97 34.40
C ASP A 1202 43.77 28.08 33.34
N GLY A 1203 42.87 27.91 32.36
CA GLY A 1203 41.89 28.94 32.04
C GLY A 1203 42.22 29.88 30.89
N SER A 1204 41.76 29.53 29.68
CA SER A 1204 40.98 30.39 28.76
C SER A 1204 41.18 29.97 27.30
N VAL A 1205 40.09 29.53 26.68
CA VAL A 1205 39.93 29.39 25.22
C VAL A 1205 39.79 30.79 24.61
N PRO A 1206 40.41 31.05 23.44
CA PRO A 1206 39.70 31.85 22.45
C PRO A 1206 39.79 31.30 21.02
N GLN A 1207 38.61 31.25 20.41
CA GLN A 1207 38.27 31.44 18.98
C GLN A 1207 39.40 31.65 17.98
N THR A 1208 39.32 30.91 16.88
CA THR A 1208 39.66 31.42 15.54
C THR A 1208 38.51 31.12 14.58
N GLY A 1209 37.62 32.11 14.42
CA GLY A 1209 36.90 32.36 13.18
C GLY A 1209 37.53 33.60 12.54
N ASP A 1210 38.09 33.45 11.34
CA ASP A 1210 37.59 34.14 10.15
C ASP A 1210 38.42 33.73 8.92
N SER A 1211 37.75 32.94 8.10
CA SER A 1211 37.72 32.97 6.64
C SER A 1211 38.18 34.28 5.98
N SER A 1212 39.25 34.17 5.18
CA SER A 1212 39.33 34.82 3.86
C SER A 1212 40.62 34.40 3.12
N ALA A 1213 40.50 33.47 2.17
CA ALA A 1213 41.22 33.39 0.88
C ALA A 1213 41.18 31.96 0.30
N PHE A 1214 39.98 31.43 0.05
CA PHE A 1214 39.78 30.37 -0.94
C PHE A 1214 39.24 31.02 -2.21
N GLY A 1215 40.10 31.09 -3.23
CA GLY A 1215 39.79 31.66 -4.53
C GLY A 1215 40.75 31.10 -5.57
N LEU A 1216 40.17 30.35 -6.51
CA LEU A 1216 40.80 29.55 -7.58
C LEU A 1216 41.42 28.22 -7.13
N TRP A 1217 40.63 27.14 -7.17
CA TRP A 1217 40.74 26.00 -8.10
C TRP A 1217 39.58 25.02 -7.79
N LEU A 1218 38.39 25.35 -8.28
CA LEU A 1218 37.24 24.44 -8.37
C LEU A 1218 36.50 24.76 -9.67
N ALA A 1219 36.90 24.09 -10.74
CA ALA A 1219 36.22 24.00 -12.03
C ALA A 1219 36.96 23.00 -12.92
N LEU A 1220 36.84 21.70 -12.62
CA LEU A 1220 37.10 20.57 -13.53
C LEU A 1220 36.70 19.24 -12.87
N ALA A 1221 35.40 19.06 -12.62
CA ALA A 1221 34.74 17.77 -12.37
C ALA A 1221 33.23 17.84 -12.69
N ALA A 1222 32.87 18.62 -13.72
CA ALA A 1222 31.48 18.75 -14.21
C ALA A 1222 31.45 19.00 -15.73
N ALA A 1223 32.30 18.28 -16.48
CA ALA A 1223 32.36 18.37 -17.94
C ALA A 1223 32.84 17.06 -18.58
N ALA A 1224 32.11 15.96 -18.35
CA ALA A 1224 32.29 14.72 -19.10
C ALA A 1224 30.96 13.93 -19.27
N ALA A 1225 29.84 14.61 -19.55
CA ALA A 1225 28.58 13.94 -19.93
C ALA A 1225 27.71 14.73 -20.93
N SER A 1226 28.29 15.59 -21.77
CA SER A 1226 27.50 16.37 -22.75
C SER A 1226 28.14 16.55 -24.13
N ALA A 1227 29.03 15.64 -24.55
CA ALA A 1227 29.68 15.73 -25.85
C ALA A 1227 29.65 14.43 -26.66
N LEU A 1228 28.48 13.78 -26.78
CA LEU A 1228 28.29 12.67 -27.73
C LEU A 1228 26.88 12.56 -28.33
N LEU A 1229 26.19 13.67 -28.58
CA LEU A 1229 24.90 13.64 -29.31
C LEU A 1229 24.72 14.77 -30.34
N LEU A 1230 25.72 15.05 -31.17
CA LEU A 1230 25.52 15.90 -32.36
C LEU A 1230 26.36 15.45 -33.57
N SER A 1231 26.07 14.28 -34.14
CA SER A 1231 26.08 14.12 -35.61
C SER A 1231 25.42 12.82 -36.10
N GLY A 1232 24.12 12.90 -36.39
CA GLY A 1232 23.57 12.35 -37.63
C GLY A 1232 22.83 11.00 -37.57
N ARG A 1233 21.49 11.06 -37.76
CA ARG A 1233 20.88 10.55 -39.00
C ARG A 1233 19.38 10.89 -39.11
N ASN A 1234 19.10 11.75 -40.08
CA ASN A 1234 17.82 11.77 -40.81
C ASN A 1234 17.44 10.35 -41.27
N ARG A 1235 16.26 9.84 -40.91
CA ARG A 1235 15.48 8.94 -41.79
C ARG A 1235 13.98 9.03 -41.55
N LYS A 1236 13.37 9.77 -42.46
CA LYS A 1236 11.98 9.74 -42.98
C LYS A 1236 11.03 8.65 -42.45
N ARG A 1237 9.90 9.15 -41.94
CA ARG A 1237 8.54 8.58 -42.09
C ARG A 1237 8.30 8.03 -43.50
N THR A 1238 7.83 6.78 -43.58
CA THR A 1238 6.81 6.35 -44.55
C THR A 1238 6.08 5.13 -44.00
N LYS A 1239 4.78 5.34 -43.75
CA LYS A 1239 3.64 4.39 -43.63
C LYS A 1239 3.77 3.16 -42.76
#